data_AF-A0A2U3ED84-F1
#
_entry.id   AF-A0A2U3ED84-F1
#
_cell.length_a   1.000
_cell.length_b   1.000
_cell.length_c   1.000
_cell.angle_alpha   90.00
_cell.angle_beta   90.00
_cell.angle_gamma   90.00
#
_symmetry.space_group_name_H-M   'P 1'
#
loop_
_entity.id
_entity.type
_entity.pdbx_description
1 polymer ?
#
loop_
_entity_poly.entity_id
_entity_poly.type
_entity_poly.pdbx_seq_one_letter_code
_entity_poly.pdbx_strand_id
1 'polypeptide(L)'
;MSDADAKIYILAEPSCSGTAAQHGGLGDRNHLCIRARKPDKVAGSPDELVPPPGQAWLSTNWVHGLAAIPCMHRGKTEREERERKTRRGQWPVRLAIFARVKSCKAAAAVRPRSNPRLAMIAGVLLSAFVLGGLGGTAAAQDNFEPADFNVTSELLTLGVDVNALPDLSGLAERDDAAPCAAACKSLSDLYGSSVFAQNTTVYSDFTGAYWSSIQSALHPLCIFKPSKAADISVLVLLARLTQCPFAFKSGGHAAFAGASSIEGGITVSLENFKDVTVSRDKKTVKIQPGNSWVDVYKVLDPQDITVTGGRVARVGTGGLTLGGGISYFSNIYGWACDNVLSYEVVTASGRIVHATPTAFPKLYWALRGGGNNFGIVTSFTFEAIPLPKGQMWGGTRTYLESNFKGVVDAFAGVVSNSPSDPNAGLWVAWILKYGLKMAATELWYAKPDGANATIFNDFKAMTPIADSTQNRNVSEYSEAQQKTNPYGLREVYWDITVKADARIAHIARDIYYEERPAIATLEGASPVLVFQGITEGQMKHMSKNGGNAVGLDYQNGPLYLIQIACWWNKEADDNAIYAFTRKVMDRITAEATALGVQNDYIYMNYGSKFQNVIAGYGADNVNKLRDIAKQYDPKAVFQTLQPGHFKLDRAPVPS
;
A
#
# COMPACT_ATOMS: atom_id res chain seq x y z
N MET A 1 -31.47 50.26 -13.59
CA MET A 1 -30.80 51.17 -14.54
C MET A 1 -29.31 50.91 -14.40
N SER A 2 -28.59 50.46 -15.42
CA SER A 2 -28.98 50.00 -16.77
C SER A 2 -27.89 49.06 -17.31
N ASP A 3 -28.28 48.15 -18.19
CA ASP A 3 -27.40 47.09 -18.73
C ASP A 3 -26.26 47.61 -19.62
N ALA A 4 -25.26 46.76 -19.84
CA ALA A 4 -24.32 46.84 -20.95
C ALA A 4 -23.86 45.43 -21.39
N ASP A 5 -24.66 44.79 -22.25
CA ASP A 5 -24.22 43.62 -23.01
C ASP A 5 -23.11 43.98 -24.00
N ALA A 6 -22.09 43.11 -24.12
CA ALA A 6 -21.08 43.18 -25.19
C ALA A 6 -21.09 41.90 -26.02
N LYS A 7 -21.68 41.97 -27.22
CA LYS A 7 -21.67 40.89 -28.22
C LYS A 7 -20.35 40.90 -29.00
N ILE A 8 -19.75 39.72 -29.18
CA ILE A 8 -18.58 39.53 -30.04
C ILE A 8 -19.05 39.17 -31.46
N TYR A 9 -18.55 39.89 -32.45
CA TYR A 9 -18.76 39.58 -33.87
C TYR A 9 -17.73 38.57 -34.36
N ILE A 10 -18.18 37.58 -35.14
CA ILE A 10 -17.31 36.67 -35.90
C ILE A 10 -17.25 37.18 -37.34
N LEU A 11 -16.06 37.54 -37.82
CA LEU A 11 -15.78 37.73 -39.24
C LEU A 11 -15.25 36.42 -39.80
N ALA A 12 -15.79 36.00 -40.95
CA ALA A 12 -15.36 34.83 -41.69
C ALA A 12 -15.12 35.21 -43.15
N GLU A 13 -13.96 34.83 -43.69
CA GLU A 13 -13.68 34.85 -45.13
C GLU A 13 -12.91 33.57 -45.54
N PRO A 14 -12.96 33.17 -46.83
CA PRO A 14 -13.14 31.74 -47.11
C PRO A 14 -12.05 31.08 -47.98
N SER A 15 -12.06 29.75 -47.92
CA SER A 15 -11.75 28.79 -49.01
C SER A 15 -10.48 28.96 -49.87
N CYS A 16 -9.67 27.90 -49.92
CA CYS A 16 -9.14 27.44 -51.20
C CYS A 16 -9.03 25.89 -51.25
N SER A 17 -9.45 25.33 -52.38
CA SER A 17 -9.55 23.89 -52.67
C SER A 17 -8.26 23.29 -53.26
N GLY A 18 -8.02 21.97 -53.14
CA GLY A 18 -6.91 21.33 -53.85
C GLY A 18 -6.77 19.81 -53.77
N THR A 19 -7.63 19.08 -54.51
CA THR A 19 -7.37 17.78 -55.20
C THR A 19 -6.83 16.55 -54.45
N ALA A 20 -7.41 15.38 -54.79
CA ALA A 20 -6.96 14.04 -54.38
C ALA A 20 -6.27 13.29 -55.53
N ALA A 21 -5.39 12.33 -55.20
CA ALA A 21 -4.96 11.25 -56.08
C ALA A 21 -4.60 10.00 -55.28
N GLN A 22 -4.86 8.81 -55.84
CA GLN A 22 -4.69 7.50 -55.21
C GLN A 22 -3.31 6.89 -55.54
N HIS A 23 -2.72 6.11 -54.63
CA HIS A 23 -2.44 4.66 -54.81
C HIS A 23 -1.34 4.11 -53.88
N GLY A 24 -1.63 2.97 -53.25
CA GLY A 24 -0.78 1.76 -53.30
C GLY A 24 0.51 1.66 -52.46
N GLY A 25 0.56 0.62 -51.62
CA GLY A 25 1.73 -0.28 -51.62
C GLY A 25 2.71 -0.23 -50.44
N LEU A 26 2.61 -1.24 -49.58
CA LEU A 26 3.66 -1.92 -48.79
C LEU A 26 5.13 -1.61 -49.18
N GLY A 27 6.00 -1.36 -48.18
CA GLY A 27 7.46 -1.31 -48.40
C GLY A 27 8.29 -0.97 -47.15
N ASP A 28 8.81 -2.01 -46.49
CA ASP A 28 9.61 -2.01 -45.27
C ASP A 28 10.97 -1.24 -45.35
N ARG A 29 11.44 -0.70 -44.20
CA ARG A 29 12.82 -0.24 -43.86
C ARG A 29 13.43 1.02 -44.52
N ASN A 30 13.79 2.00 -43.68
CA ASN A 30 15.19 2.19 -43.27
C ASN A 30 15.38 3.23 -42.14
N HIS A 31 16.43 3.06 -41.33
CA HIS A 31 16.84 4.02 -40.30
C HIS A 31 17.47 5.29 -40.90
N LEU A 32 17.24 6.44 -40.26
CA LEU A 32 18.05 7.65 -40.47
C LEU A 32 18.25 8.39 -39.15
N CYS A 33 19.50 8.42 -38.68
CA CYS A 33 19.94 9.28 -37.58
C CYS A 33 20.26 10.67 -38.13
N ILE A 34 19.78 11.74 -37.49
CA ILE A 34 20.24 13.10 -37.75
C ILE A 34 20.63 13.78 -36.44
N ARG A 35 21.92 14.14 -36.33
CA ARG A 35 22.46 15.05 -35.32
C ARG A 35 22.11 16.49 -35.70
N ALA A 36 21.60 17.29 -34.77
CA ALA A 36 21.52 18.75 -34.91
C ALA A 36 22.67 19.43 -34.15
N ARG A 37 23.33 20.42 -34.77
CA ARG A 37 24.40 21.23 -34.16
C ARG A 37 23.83 22.44 -33.41
N LYS A 38 24.55 22.89 -32.37
CA LYS A 38 24.43 24.26 -31.84
C LYS A 38 25.10 25.27 -32.79
N PRO A 39 24.64 26.53 -32.85
CA PRO A 39 25.44 27.69 -33.22
C PRO A 39 26.06 28.37 -31.97
N ASP A 40 27.17 29.08 -32.19
CA ASP A 40 27.98 29.75 -31.15
C ASP A 40 27.63 31.24 -30.93
N LYS A 41 28.27 31.81 -29.90
CA LYS A 41 28.11 33.17 -29.37
C LYS A 41 28.59 34.29 -30.31
N VAL A 42 28.04 35.49 -30.13
CA VAL A 42 28.71 36.79 -30.34
C VAL A 42 28.50 37.65 -29.08
N ALA A 43 29.45 38.52 -28.74
CA ALA A 43 29.51 39.26 -27.48
C ALA A 43 29.32 40.79 -27.65
N GLY A 44 28.87 41.46 -26.58
CA GLY A 44 28.80 42.92 -26.47
C GLY A 44 28.16 43.36 -25.15
N SER A 45 28.72 44.38 -24.50
CA SER A 45 28.27 45.05 -23.26
C SER A 45 28.66 46.54 -23.33
N PRO A 46 28.25 47.45 -22.43
CA PRO A 46 27.43 47.29 -21.22
C PRO A 46 26.26 48.32 -21.09
N ASP A 47 25.72 48.42 -19.87
CA ASP A 47 25.00 49.54 -19.22
C ASP A 47 23.45 49.64 -19.20
N GLU A 48 23.00 49.77 -17.94
CA GLU A 48 21.83 50.45 -17.36
C GLU A 48 20.35 49.98 -17.48
N LEU A 49 19.75 49.95 -16.28
CA LEU A 49 18.37 50.23 -15.86
C LEU A 49 17.24 49.17 -16.01
N VAL A 50 16.52 49.01 -14.89
CA VAL A 50 15.44 48.05 -14.59
C VAL A 50 14.06 48.65 -14.92
N PRO A 51 13.15 47.89 -15.56
CA PRO A 51 11.86 47.53 -14.92
C PRO A 51 11.43 46.05 -15.16
N PRO A 52 10.40 45.53 -14.47
CA PRO A 52 10.28 44.09 -14.18
C PRO A 52 9.46 43.27 -15.20
N PRO A 53 9.73 41.96 -15.35
CA PRO A 53 8.84 41.02 -16.02
C PRO A 53 8.07 40.16 -15.01
N GLY A 54 6.82 40.54 -14.74
CA GLY A 54 5.80 39.59 -14.31
C GLY A 54 4.97 39.15 -15.51
N GLN A 55 5.19 37.93 -16.02
CA GLN A 55 4.24 37.10 -16.77
C GLN A 55 4.93 35.80 -17.23
N ALA A 56 4.64 34.70 -16.54
CA ALA A 56 5.02 33.36 -16.98
C ALA A 56 4.04 32.87 -18.06
N TRP A 57 4.56 32.26 -19.11
CA TRP A 57 3.77 31.77 -20.24
C TRP A 57 2.97 30.51 -19.86
N LEU A 58 1.65 30.56 -20.03
CA LEU A 58 0.77 29.39 -19.99
C LEU A 58 0.75 28.70 -21.35
N SER A 59 1.42 27.56 -21.47
CA SER A 59 1.30 26.68 -22.64
C SER A 59 0.04 25.81 -22.52
N THR A 60 -1.09 26.27 -23.07
CA THR A 60 -2.33 25.49 -23.16
C THR A 60 -2.29 24.52 -24.33
N ASN A 61 -2.05 23.23 -24.08
CA ASN A 61 -2.28 22.19 -25.08
C ASN A 61 -3.75 21.76 -25.08
N TRP A 62 -4.50 22.24 -26.06
CA TRP A 62 -5.80 21.70 -26.44
C TRP A 62 -5.61 20.40 -27.22
N VAL A 63 -6.35 19.35 -26.86
CA VAL A 63 -6.47 18.13 -27.68
C VAL A 63 -7.90 18.05 -28.21
N HIS A 64 -8.05 18.04 -29.53
CA HIS A 64 -9.33 17.77 -30.18
C HIS A 64 -9.64 16.27 -30.14
N GLY A 65 -10.76 15.91 -29.50
CA GLY A 65 -11.39 14.60 -29.62
C GLY A 65 -12.73 14.72 -30.34
N LEU A 66 -12.75 14.50 -31.66
CA LEU A 66 -13.98 14.50 -32.44
C LEU A 66 -14.83 13.26 -32.10
N ALA A 67 -16.06 13.49 -31.66
CA ALA A 67 -17.01 12.43 -31.34
C ALA A 67 -17.58 11.78 -32.62
N ALA A 68 -17.53 10.45 -32.69
CA ALA A 68 -18.21 9.68 -33.73
C ALA A 68 -19.68 9.42 -33.34
N ILE A 69 -20.61 9.89 -34.16
CA ILE A 69 -22.05 9.66 -34.03
C ILE A 69 -22.43 8.38 -34.79
N PRO A 70 -23.11 7.39 -34.18
CA PRO A 70 -23.74 6.31 -34.93
C PRO A 70 -25.07 6.79 -35.53
N CYS A 71 -25.13 6.86 -36.86
CA CYS A 71 -26.39 7.10 -37.57
C CYS A 71 -27.40 5.95 -37.37
N MET A 72 -28.69 6.30 -37.33
CA MET A 72 -29.77 5.32 -37.45
C MET A 72 -29.71 4.61 -38.80
N HIS A 73 -30.00 3.31 -38.81
CA HIS A 73 -30.55 2.65 -40.00
C HIS A 73 -31.78 1.81 -39.64
N ARG A 74 -32.83 1.95 -40.47
CA ARG A 74 -34.06 1.18 -40.39
C ARG A 74 -33.84 -0.18 -41.04
N GLY A 75 -34.20 -1.26 -40.37
CA GLY A 75 -34.44 -2.57 -40.96
C GLY A 75 -35.74 -3.13 -40.39
N LYS A 76 -36.77 -3.30 -41.23
CA LYS A 76 -38.00 -4.02 -40.87
C LYS A 76 -37.84 -5.49 -41.28
N THR A 77 -38.25 -6.42 -40.41
CA THR A 77 -38.98 -7.64 -40.78
C THR A 77 -39.80 -8.12 -39.58
N GLU A 78 -40.87 -8.87 -39.84
CA GLU A 78 -41.94 -9.17 -38.89
C GLU A 78 -41.77 -10.54 -38.22
N ARG A 79 -42.22 -10.70 -36.97
CA ARG A 79 -43.41 -11.50 -36.61
C ARG A 79 -43.66 -11.58 -35.08
N GLU A 80 -44.96 -11.56 -34.73
CA GLU A 80 -45.69 -12.34 -33.69
C GLU A 80 -44.99 -12.62 -32.32
N GLU A 81 -45.62 -12.50 -31.14
CA GLU A 81 -47.04 -12.34 -30.78
C GLU A 81 -47.24 -11.77 -29.33
N ARG A 82 -48.47 -11.28 -29.04
CA ARG A 82 -49.27 -11.23 -27.76
C ARG A 82 -48.58 -11.45 -26.37
N GLU A 83 -49.01 -10.86 -25.24
CA GLU A 83 -50.24 -10.11 -24.90
C GLU A 83 -50.11 -9.18 -23.64
N ARG A 84 -51.23 -8.79 -23.01
CA ARG A 84 -51.40 -7.54 -22.22
C ARG A 84 -51.14 -7.59 -20.71
N LYS A 85 -50.65 -6.43 -20.22
CA LYS A 85 -50.94 -5.73 -18.95
C LYS A 85 -52.19 -6.16 -18.15
N THR A 86 -52.05 -6.12 -16.81
CA THR A 86 -53.00 -5.42 -15.91
C THR A 86 -52.32 -4.94 -14.60
N ARG A 87 -52.94 -3.96 -13.90
CA ARG A 87 -52.50 -3.31 -12.65
C ARG A 87 -53.60 -3.42 -11.57
N ARG A 88 -53.25 -3.09 -10.31
CA ARG A 88 -54.11 -2.84 -9.11
C ARG A 88 -54.61 -4.12 -8.41
N GLY A 89 -54.84 -4.16 -7.10
CA GLY A 89 -54.61 -3.24 -5.97
C GLY A 89 -54.54 -4.08 -4.66
N GLN A 90 -53.81 -3.73 -3.60
CA GLN A 90 -54.01 -2.64 -2.62
C GLN A 90 -54.85 -3.04 -1.36
N TRP A 91 -54.16 -3.51 -0.29
CA TRP A 91 -54.46 -3.33 1.17
C TRP A 91 -55.65 -4.11 1.81
N PRO A 92 -55.77 -4.25 3.17
CA PRO A 92 -54.73 -4.47 4.21
C PRO A 92 -55.18 -5.27 5.49
N VAL A 93 -54.36 -5.26 6.58
CA VAL A 93 -54.75 -5.40 8.03
C VAL A 93 -55.35 -6.78 8.44
N ARG A 94 -54.77 -7.64 9.31
CA ARG A 94 -54.43 -7.56 10.76
C ARG A 94 -53.72 -8.91 11.14
N LEU A 95 -53.29 -9.30 12.35
CA LEU A 95 -53.21 -8.81 13.75
C LEU A 95 -51.97 -9.48 14.41
N ALA A 96 -51.52 -9.07 15.60
CA ALA A 96 -50.44 -9.72 16.37
C ALA A 96 -50.97 -10.52 17.60
N ILE A 97 -50.31 -11.63 17.97
CA ILE A 97 -50.36 -12.23 19.33
C ILE A 97 -48.96 -12.74 19.72
N PHE A 98 -48.56 -12.45 20.97
CA PHE A 98 -47.35 -12.93 21.65
C PHE A 98 -47.53 -14.32 22.29
N ALA A 99 -46.49 -15.15 22.32
CA ALA A 99 -46.23 -16.08 23.43
C ALA A 99 -44.74 -16.46 23.52
N ARG A 100 -44.16 -16.41 24.73
CA ARG A 100 -42.85 -17.00 25.09
C ARG A 100 -43.06 -18.45 25.57
N VAL A 101 -42.01 -19.28 25.56
CA VAL A 101 -41.37 -19.87 26.78
C VAL A 101 -40.32 -20.97 26.45
N LYS A 102 -39.12 -20.76 27.00
CA LYS A 102 -38.02 -21.67 27.46
C LYS A 102 -37.89 -23.15 27.02
N SER A 103 -36.66 -23.46 26.59
CA SER A 103 -35.75 -24.55 27.06
C SER A 103 -36.06 -26.04 26.87
N CYS A 104 -35.14 -26.78 26.23
CA CYS A 104 -34.23 -27.71 26.94
C CYS A 104 -33.08 -28.26 26.06
N LYS A 105 -32.01 -28.78 26.70
CA LYS A 105 -30.86 -29.48 26.08
C LYS A 105 -31.11 -30.99 26.02
N ALA A 106 -30.57 -31.67 25.00
CA ALA A 106 -29.98 -33.03 25.14
C ALA A 106 -29.08 -33.35 23.93
N ALA A 107 -28.04 -34.14 24.15
CA ALA A 107 -27.15 -34.67 23.10
C ALA A 107 -27.19 -36.21 23.12
N ALA A 108 -26.94 -36.84 21.98
CA ALA A 108 -26.75 -38.29 21.88
C ALA A 108 -25.70 -38.62 20.81
N ALA A 109 -24.79 -39.54 21.14
CA ALA A 109 -23.77 -40.06 20.23
C ALA A 109 -24.02 -41.54 19.96
N VAL A 110 -23.68 -42.02 18.76
CA VAL A 110 -23.86 -43.42 18.33
C VAL A 110 -22.55 -43.95 17.73
N ARG A 111 -22.15 -45.16 18.14
CA ARG A 111 -21.13 -46.00 17.49
C ARG A 111 -21.79 -47.25 16.90
N PRO A 112 -21.29 -47.81 15.78
CA PRO A 112 -21.51 -49.21 15.41
C PRO A 112 -20.26 -50.09 15.61
N ARG A 113 -20.47 -51.42 15.58
CA ARG A 113 -19.47 -52.48 15.80
C ARG A 113 -18.99 -53.12 14.48
N SER A 114 -17.86 -53.83 14.57
CA SER A 114 -17.20 -54.67 13.56
C SER A 114 -17.78 -56.09 13.40
N ASN A 115 -17.67 -56.72 12.22
CA ASN A 115 -16.89 -57.97 11.96
C ASN A 115 -17.04 -58.50 10.50
N PRO A 116 -16.23 -59.50 10.02
CA PRO A 116 -15.69 -59.48 8.64
C PRO A 116 -15.77 -60.82 7.84
N ARG A 117 -15.07 -60.85 6.67
CA ARG A 117 -14.40 -61.99 5.95
C ARG A 117 -14.87 -62.26 4.50
N LEU A 118 -13.94 -62.14 3.54
CA LEU A 118 -13.44 -63.15 2.56
C LEU A 118 -12.50 -62.40 1.56
N ALA A 119 -11.19 -62.66 1.53
CA ALA A 119 -10.48 -63.65 0.69
C ALA A 119 -10.53 -63.34 -0.83
N MET A 120 -9.53 -62.63 -1.40
CA MET A 120 -8.25 -63.10 -1.97
C MET A 120 -8.31 -63.74 -3.38
N ILE A 121 -7.58 -63.16 -4.34
CA ILE A 121 -6.67 -63.82 -5.32
C ILE A 121 -5.74 -62.74 -5.93
N ALA A 122 -4.53 -63.13 -6.39
CA ALA A 122 -3.36 -62.25 -6.61
C ALA A 122 -3.11 -61.84 -8.09
N GLY A 123 -2.18 -60.89 -8.34
CA GLY A 123 -1.83 -60.46 -9.71
C GLY A 123 -0.77 -59.37 -9.95
N VAL A 124 0.24 -59.22 -9.07
CA VAL A 124 1.59 -58.60 -9.27
C VAL A 124 1.83 -57.62 -10.46
N LEU A 125 2.22 -56.36 -10.16
CA LEU A 125 3.46 -55.71 -10.67
C LEU A 125 3.79 -54.36 -9.97
N LEU A 126 5.09 -54.09 -9.86
CA LEU A 126 5.84 -52.94 -9.29
C LEU A 126 5.29 -51.53 -9.68
N SER A 127 5.49 -50.40 -8.97
CA SER A 127 6.59 -49.96 -8.07
C SER A 127 6.14 -48.99 -6.94
N ALA A 128 6.99 -48.83 -5.92
CA ALA A 128 6.84 -48.07 -4.68
C ALA A 128 6.22 -46.65 -4.74
N PHE A 129 5.07 -46.49 -4.06
CA PHE A 129 4.76 -45.32 -3.23
C PHE A 129 4.87 -45.77 -1.76
N VAL A 130 5.57 -45.02 -0.91
CA VAL A 130 5.53 -45.22 0.55
C VAL A 130 4.88 -44.00 1.19
N LEU A 131 3.72 -44.21 1.80
CA LEU A 131 2.97 -43.23 2.56
C LEU A 131 2.50 -43.92 3.85
N GLY A 132 2.86 -43.37 5.01
CA GLY A 132 2.54 -43.92 6.32
C GLY A 132 3.56 -43.48 7.38
N GLY A 133 3.17 -42.87 8.50
CA GLY A 133 1.81 -42.54 8.92
C GLY A 133 1.78 -41.60 10.13
N LEU A 134 0.57 -41.25 10.56
CA LEU A 134 0.30 -40.28 11.63
C LEU A 134 0.79 -40.76 13.01
N GLY A 135 1.51 -39.89 13.72
CA GLY A 135 1.74 -39.95 15.17
C GLY A 135 1.52 -38.57 15.77
N GLY A 136 0.67 -38.47 16.80
CA GLY A 136 0.30 -37.19 17.40
C GLY A 136 1.19 -36.76 18.56
N THR A 137 1.15 -35.45 18.85
CA THR A 137 1.56 -34.81 20.12
C THR A 137 2.99 -35.05 20.60
N ALA A 138 3.94 -34.39 19.93
CA ALA A 138 4.72 -33.36 20.61
C ALA A 138 4.98 -32.24 19.61
N ALA A 139 4.68 -30.98 19.98
CA ALA A 139 5.31 -29.87 19.30
C ALA A 139 6.76 -29.83 19.80
N ALA A 140 7.61 -30.63 19.16
CA ALA A 140 9.04 -30.44 19.27
C ALA A 140 9.31 -28.95 19.01
N GLN A 141 10.09 -28.34 19.88
CA GLN A 141 10.54 -26.98 19.68
C GLN A 141 11.53 -27.05 18.50
N ASP A 142 11.00 -26.95 17.28
CA ASP A 142 11.79 -26.90 16.05
C ASP A 142 12.81 -25.77 16.23
N ASN A 143 14.06 -26.17 16.48
CA ASN A 143 15.22 -25.31 16.41
C ASN A 143 15.37 -24.93 14.93
N PHE A 144 14.64 -23.88 14.54
CA PHE A 144 14.47 -23.47 13.16
C PHE A 144 15.82 -23.16 12.49
N GLU A 145 16.74 -22.64 13.29
CA GLU A 145 18.18 -22.66 13.10
C GLU A 145 18.78 -23.59 14.18
N PRO A 146 19.50 -24.67 13.82
CA PRO A 146 20.11 -25.58 14.79
C PRO A 146 21.34 -24.95 15.47
N ALA A 147 21.80 -25.52 16.59
CA ALA A 147 22.87 -24.93 17.40
C ALA A 147 24.25 -24.93 16.70
N ASP A 148 24.44 -25.85 15.77
CA ASP A 148 25.63 -26.05 14.91
C ASP A 148 25.48 -25.42 13.52
N PHE A 149 24.49 -24.53 13.32
CA PHE A 149 24.25 -23.86 12.06
C PHE A 149 25.48 -23.13 11.52
N ASN A 150 25.90 -23.49 10.31
CA ASN A 150 27.06 -22.92 9.65
C ASN A 150 26.67 -22.19 8.35
N VAL A 151 26.91 -20.87 8.32
CA VAL A 151 26.57 -19.98 7.19
C VAL A 151 27.27 -20.40 5.89
N THR A 152 28.52 -20.85 5.94
CA THR A 152 29.28 -21.25 4.74
C THR A 152 28.80 -22.59 4.20
N SER A 153 28.37 -23.50 5.08
CA SER A 153 27.74 -24.77 4.68
C SER A 153 26.40 -24.54 3.99
N GLU A 154 25.55 -23.66 4.51
CA GLU A 154 24.28 -23.31 3.86
C GLU A 154 24.48 -22.61 2.51
N LEU A 155 25.45 -21.68 2.41
CA LEU A 155 25.85 -21.08 1.13
C LEU A 155 26.28 -22.16 0.11
N LEU A 156 27.04 -23.16 0.55
CA LEU A 156 27.44 -24.29 -0.31
C LEU A 156 26.24 -25.10 -0.80
N THR A 157 25.19 -25.30 0.02
CA THR A 157 23.94 -25.96 -0.44
C THR A 157 23.20 -25.16 -1.52
N LEU A 158 23.37 -23.84 -1.53
CA LEU A 158 22.85 -22.92 -2.56
C LEU A 158 23.79 -22.81 -3.78
N GLY A 159 24.90 -23.54 -3.80
CA GLY A 159 25.89 -23.55 -4.88
C GLY A 159 26.96 -22.46 -4.79
N VAL A 160 27.14 -21.84 -3.61
CA VAL A 160 28.14 -20.78 -3.37
C VAL A 160 29.27 -21.33 -2.50
N ASP A 161 30.41 -21.65 -3.10
CA ASP A 161 31.65 -21.96 -2.37
C ASP A 161 32.34 -20.66 -1.93
N VAL A 162 32.34 -20.41 -0.62
CA VAL A 162 32.97 -19.23 -0.01
C VAL A 162 34.48 -19.18 -0.26
N ASN A 163 35.15 -20.33 -0.41
CA ASN A 163 36.60 -20.37 -0.65
C ASN A 163 36.97 -19.92 -2.08
N ALA A 164 36.03 -20.04 -3.03
CA ALA A 164 36.17 -19.58 -4.40
C ALA A 164 35.90 -18.07 -4.57
N LEU A 165 35.37 -17.39 -3.55
CA LEU A 165 35.14 -15.95 -3.55
C LEU A 165 36.38 -15.22 -3.01
N PRO A 166 37.10 -14.42 -3.83
CA PRO A 166 38.43 -13.92 -3.46
C PRO A 166 38.49 -13.10 -2.17
N ASP A 167 37.46 -12.30 -1.90
CA ASP A 167 37.41 -11.43 -0.71
C ASP A 167 36.82 -12.11 0.53
N LEU A 168 36.37 -13.37 0.41
CA LEU A 168 35.86 -14.19 1.53
C LEU A 168 36.70 -15.45 1.76
N SER A 169 37.74 -15.68 0.96
CA SER A 169 38.60 -16.85 1.08
C SER A 169 39.30 -16.88 2.44
N GLY A 170 38.99 -17.90 3.25
CA GLY A 170 39.45 -18.03 4.64
C GLY A 170 38.48 -17.54 5.72
N LEU A 171 37.36 -16.89 5.37
CA LEU A 171 36.29 -16.56 6.34
C LEU A 171 35.46 -17.81 6.69
N ALA A 172 35.85 -18.49 7.76
CA ALA A 172 35.10 -19.61 8.34
C ALA A 172 34.03 -19.16 9.36
N GLU A 173 34.18 -17.97 9.95
CA GLU A 173 33.31 -17.40 10.98
C GLU A 173 32.95 -15.94 10.66
N ARG A 174 32.05 -15.35 11.49
CA ARG A 174 31.66 -13.93 11.41
C ARG A 174 32.88 -13.03 11.59
N ASP A 175 33.06 -12.06 10.70
CA ASP A 175 34.04 -10.99 10.85
C ASP A 175 33.35 -9.61 10.90
N ASP A 176 33.53 -8.89 12.01
CA ASP A 176 33.03 -7.52 12.20
C ASP A 176 33.89 -6.46 11.50
N ALA A 177 35.07 -6.84 10.98
CA ALA A 177 35.95 -6.00 10.17
C ALA A 177 35.80 -6.22 8.65
N ALA A 178 35.05 -7.25 8.22
CA ALA A 178 34.78 -7.51 6.82
C ALA A 178 33.98 -6.35 6.21
N PRO A 179 34.52 -5.61 5.22
CA PRO A 179 33.82 -4.46 4.68
C PRO A 179 32.63 -4.90 3.83
N CYS A 180 31.57 -4.09 3.78
CA CYS A 180 30.47 -4.25 2.81
C CYS A 180 30.95 -4.41 1.35
N ALA A 181 32.16 -3.94 1.04
CA ALA A 181 32.81 -4.15 -0.25
C ALA A 181 32.96 -5.64 -0.59
N ALA A 182 33.32 -6.49 0.38
CA ALA A 182 33.45 -7.94 0.17
C ALA A 182 32.09 -8.59 -0.14
N ALA A 183 31.02 -8.15 0.53
CA ALA A 183 29.65 -8.60 0.25
C ALA A 183 29.18 -8.16 -1.14
N CYS A 184 29.36 -6.88 -1.48
CA CYS A 184 29.01 -6.31 -2.78
C CYS A 184 29.80 -6.95 -3.93
N LYS A 185 31.10 -7.20 -3.75
CA LYS A 185 31.93 -7.88 -4.75
C LYS A 185 31.57 -9.35 -4.89
N SER A 186 31.34 -10.07 -3.78
CA SER A 186 30.83 -11.46 -3.83
C SER A 186 29.51 -11.57 -4.58
N LEU A 187 28.57 -10.65 -4.36
CA LEU A 187 27.34 -10.58 -5.15
C LEU A 187 27.64 -10.27 -6.63
N SER A 188 28.59 -9.38 -6.92
CA SER A 188 28.99 -9.05 -8.30
C SER A 188 29.63 -10.24 -9.02
N ASP A 189 30.46 -11.02 -8.35
CA ASP A 189 31.11 -12.22 -8.89
C ASP A 189 30.09 -13.34 -9.16
N LEU A 190 29.06 -13.46 -8.30
CA LEU A 190 27.99 -14.46 -8.43
C LEU A 190 26.88 -14.07 -9.43
N TYR A 191 26.54 -12.79 -9.53
CA TYR A 191 25.33 -12.31 -10.23
C TYR A 191 25.58 -11.26 -11.32
N GLY A 192 26.81 -10.79 -11.50
CA GLY A 192 27.24 -9.89 -12.57
C GLY A 192 26.32 -8.68 -12.76
N SER A 193 25.62 -8.63 -13.90
CA SER A 193 24.76 -7.51 -14.30
C SER A 193 23.52 -7.27 -13.42
N SER A 194 23.26 -8.11 -12.40
CA SER A 194 22.24 -7.85 -11.38
C SER A 194 22.76 -7.00 -10.20
N VAL A 195 24.05 -6.67 -10.17
CA VAL A 195 24.69 -5.85 -9.12
C VAL A 195 25.24 -4.56 -9.73
N PHE A 196 24.93 -3.44 -9.10
CA PHE A 196 25.30 -2.10 -9.58
C PHE A 196 26.12 -1.37 -8.52
N ALA A 197 27.39 -1.10 -8.84
CA ALA A 197 28.23 -0.22 -8.07
C ALA A 197 27.85 1.25 -8.28
N GLN A 198 28.35 2.10 -7.38
CA GLN A 198 28.29 3.56 -7.49
C GLN A 198 28.86 4.06 -8.83
N ASN A 199 28.49 5.29 -9.21
CA ASN A 199 28.92 5.98 -10.44
C ASN A 199 28.45 5.34 -11.78
N THR A 200 27.50 4.40 -11.75
CA THR A 200 26.81 3.91 -12.95
C THR A 200 25.47 4.64 -13.16
N THR A 201 25.03 4.80 -14.42
CA THR A 201 23.71 5.41 -14.71
C THR A 201 22.56 4.63 -14.07
N VAL A 202 22.64 3.29 -14.07
CA VAL A 202 21.63 2.44 -13.43
C VAL A 202 21.58 2.65 -11.91
N TYR A 203 22.72 2.94 -11.28
CA TYR A 203 22.77 3.33 -9.87
C TYR A 203 22.07 4.67 -9.63
N SER A 204 22.40 5.72 -10.41
CA SER A 204 21.78 7.04 -10.25
C SER A 204 20.28 7.04 -10.54
N ASP A 205 19.84 6.29 -11.56
CA ASP A 205 18.43 6.17 -11.90
C ASP A 205 17.65 5.44 -10.80
N PHE A 206 18.25 4.43 -10.18
CA PHE A 206 17.64 3.69 -9.08
C PHE A 206 17.53 4.51 -7.78
N THR A 207 18.60 5.21 -7.39
CA THR A 207 18.63 6.05 -6.18
C THR A 207 17.76 7.29 -6.34
N GLY A 208 17.67 7.88 -7.53
CA GLY A 208 16.72 8.94 -7.85
C GLY A 208 15.24 8.52 -7.83
N ALA A 209 14.93 7.22 -7.90
CA ALA A 209 13.58 6.69 -8.03
C ALA A 209 12.92 6.27 -6.70
N TYR A 210 12.96 7.12 -5.66
CA TYR A 210 12.18 6.94 -4.43
C TYR A 210 11.02 7.96 -4.36
N TRP A 211 10.02 7.67 -3.52
CA TRP A 211 8.94 8.61 -3.27
C TRP A 211 9.41 9.84 -2.49
N SER A 212 10.07 9.61 -1.35
CA SER A 212 10.69 10.67 -0.55
C SER A 212 12.16 10.86 -0.94
N SER A 213 12.56 12.11 -1.18
CA SER A 213 13.94 12.48 -1.46
C SER A 213 14.89 12.21 -0.27
N ILE A 214 14.36 12.12 0.96
CA ILE A 214 15.11 11.72 2.17
C ILE A 214 15.70 10.32 2.02
N GLN A 215 15.08 9.43 1.23
CA GLN A 215 15.63 8.11 0.92
C GLN A 215 16.47 8.06 -0.35
N SER A 216 16.24 8.96 -1.30
CA SER A 216 17.15 9.17 -2.44
C SER A 216 18.49 9.78 -2.04
N ALA A 217 18.54 10.48 -0.90
CA ALA A 217 19.75 11.10 -0.36
C ALA A 217 20.75 10.13 0.28
N LEU A 218 20.43 8.83 0.34
CA LEU A 218 21.33 7.80 0.85
C LEU A 218 22.17 7.17 -0.27
N HIS A 219 23.38 6.75 0.08
CA HIS A 219 24.37 6.19 -0.83
C HIS A 219 24.69 4.73 -0.48
N PRO A 220 23.92 3.76 -1.00
CA PRO A 220 24.28 2.35 -0.93
C PRO A 220 25.68 2.11 -1.53
N LEU A 221 26.44 1.16 -0.98
CA LEU A 221 27.71 0.77 -1.59
C LEU A 221 27.49 0.01 -2.90
N CYS A 222 26.45 -0.81 -2.94
CA CYS A 222 25.93 -1.42 -4.17
C CYS A 222 24.41 -1.62 -4.11
N ILE A 223 23.82 -1.77 -5.28
CA ILE A 223 22.42 -2.17 -5.47
C ILE A 223 22.39 -3.60 -6.00
N PHE A 224 21.59 -4.48 -5.41
CA PHE A 224 21.37 -5.84 -5.89
C PHE A 224 19.92 -6.00 -6.38
N LYS A 225 19.73 -6.61 -7.56
CA LYS A 225 18.43 -6.85 -8.19
C LYS A 225 18.16 -8.36 -8.37
N PRO A 226 17.96 -9.13 -7.30
CA PRO A 226 17.68 -10.57 -7.37
C PRO A 226 16.43 -10.87 -8.20
N SER A 227 16.34 -12.07 -8.79
CA SER A 227 15.18 -12.49 -9.61
C SER A 227 14.45 -13.73 -9.10
N LYS A 228 15.06 -14.48 -8.17
CA LYS A 228 14.45 -15.65 -7.50
C LYS A 228 14.73 -15.64 -6.00
N ALA A 229 13.87 -16.29 -5.21
CA ALA A 229 13.99 -16.29 -3.75
C ALA A 229 15.34 -16.83 -3.24
N ALA A 230 15.95 -17.79 -3.95
CA ALA A 230 17.28 -18.32 -3.63
C ALA A 230 18.40 -17.27 -3.69
N ASP A 231 18.27 -16.23 -4.53
CA ASP A 231 19.26 -15.14 -4.60
C ASP A 231 19.20 -14.27 -3.32
N ILE A 232 18.01 -14.12 -2.77
CA ILE A 232 17.79 -13.44 -1.49
C ILE A 232 18.31 -14.31 -0.34
N SER A 233 18.21 -15.64 -0.42
CA SER A 233 18.85 -16.56 0.54
C SER A 233 20.36 -16.39 0.56
N VAL A 234 21.02 -16.37 -0.60
CA VAL A 234 22.46 -16.12 -0.73
C VAL A 234 22.84 -14.75 -0.14
N LEU A 235 22.12 -13.69 -0.51
CA LEU A 235 22.33 -12.35 0.04
C LEU A 235 22.24 -12.33 1.58
N VAL A 236 21.20 -12.92 2.18
CA VAL A 236 21.01 -12.92 3.65
C VAL A 236 22.16 -13.65 4.34
N LEU A 237 22.63 -14.76 3.77
CA LEU A 237 23.77 -15.50 4.32
C LEU A 237 25.11 -14.77 4.12
N LEU A 238 25.34 -14.11 2.97
CA LEU A 238 26.52 -13.27 2.75
C LEU A 238 26.53 -12.05 3.68
N ALA A 239 25.37 -11.41 3.90
CA ALA A 239 25.23 -10.33 4.88
C ALA A 239 25.52 -10.82 6.31
N ARG A 240 25.08 -12.04 6.68
CA ARG A 240 25.45 -12.66 7.96
C ARG A 240 26.94 -12.94 8.10
N LEU A 241 27.62 -13.38 7.03
CA LEU A 241 29.05 -13.68 7.07
C LEU A 241 29.90 -12.40 7.20
N THR A 242 29.54 -11.37 6.44
CA THR A 242 30.27 -10.09 6.34
C THR A 242 29.79 -8.99 7.29
N GLN A 243 28.70 -9.23 8.02
CA GLN A 243 27.99 -8.22 8.83
C GLN A 243 27.57 -6.95 8.06
N CYS A 244 27.54 -7.01 6.73
CA CYS A 244 27.14 -5.88 5.91
C CYS A 244 25.62 -5.62 6.03
N PRO A 245 25.19 -4.43 6.47
CA PRO A 245 23.77 -4.14 6.58
C PRO A 245 23.14 -3.90 5.20
N PHE A 246 21.84 -4.13 5.12
CA PHE A 246 21.05 -4.07 3.90
C PHE A 246 19.69 -3.41 4.10
N ALA A 247 19.10 -2.91 3.02
CA ALA A 247 17.71 -2.44 2.99
C ALA A 247 16.98 -2.98 1.75
N PHE A 248 15.68 -3.25 1.88
CA PHE A 248 14.87 -3.81 0.80
C PHE A 248 13.92 -2.75 0.23
N LYS A 249 13.94 -2.58 -1.09
CA LYS A 249 13.04 -1.71 -1.84
C LYS A 249 11.98 -2.55 -2.57
N SER A 250 10.76 -2.50 -2.04
CA SER A 250 9.53 -2.76 -2.82
C SER A 250 9.20 -1.48 -3.60
N GLY A 251 8.14 -0.74 -3.24
CA GLY A 251 7.78 0.54 -3.90
C GLY A 251 8.58 1.79 -3.48
N GLY A 252 9.49 1.68 -2.49
CA GLY A 252 10.31 2.83 -2.03
C GLY A 252 9.53 3.98 -1.38
N HIS A 253 8.41 3.67 -0.72
CA HIS A 253 7.39 4.66 -0.33
C HIS A 253 7.41 5.11 1.15
N ALA A 254 8.54 4.93 1.85
CA ALA A 254 8.70 5.36 3.25
C ALA A 254 9.27 6.80 3.35
N ALA A 255 8.83 7.54 4.37
CA ALA A 255 9.12 8.97 4.59
C ALA A 255 10.42 9.26 5.36
N PHE A 256 11.33 8.30 5.51
CA PHE A 256 12.58 8.50 6.27
C PHE A 256 13.73 7.60 5.80
N ALA A 257 14.95 8.11 6.00
CA ALA A 257 16.21 7.45 5.69
C ALA A 257 16.35 6.08 6.39
N GLY A 258 16.95 5.10 5.71
CA GLY A 258 17.25 3.77 6.26
C GLY A 258 16.13 2.74 6.12
N ALA A 259 14.94 3.12 5.65
CA ALA A 259 13.77 2.25 5.61
C ALA A 259 13.75 1.28 4.41
N SER A 260 14.05 1.78 3.22
CA SER A 260 14.14 1.01 1.96
C SER A 260 15.29 1.47 1.04
N SER A 261 16.17 2.32 1.56
CA SER A 261 17.54 2.59 1.09
C SER A 261 18.46 2.54 2.31
N ILE A 262 19.78 2.43 2.13
CA ILE A 262 20.75 2.38 3.23
C ILE A 262 22.07 3.09 2.85
N GLU A 263 22.69 3.77 3.82
CA GLU A 263 24.01 4.37 3.66
C GLU A 263 25.10 3.30 3.78
N GLY A 264 26.03 3.21 2.83
CA GLY A 264 27.20 2.32 2.86
C GLY A 264 26.92 0.81 2.81
N GLY A 265 25.66 0.39 2.91
CA GLY A 265 25.22 -1.00 2.85
C GLY A 265 24.73 -1.46 1.47
N ILE A 266 24.07 -2.61 1.43
CA ILE A 266 23.47 -3.17 0.21
C ILE A 266 22.00 -2.73 0.10
N THR A 267 21.59 -2.06 -0.98
CA THR A 267 20.16 -1.88 -1.25
C THR A 267 19.66 -2.92 -2.24
N VAL A 268 18.60 -3.62 -1.87
CA VAL A 268 18.06 -4.76 -2.61
C VAL A 268 16.76 -4.34 -3.29
N SER A 269 16.76 -4.28 -4.61
CA SER A 269 15.53 -4.01 -5.37
C SER A 269 14.75 -5.29 -5.61
N LEU A 270 13.49 -5.30 -5.22
CA LEU A 270 12.55 -6.36 -5.54
C LEU A 270 11.90 -6.15 -6.92
N GLU A 271 12.34 -5.19 -7.73
CA GLU A 271 11.71 -4.80 -9.01
C GLU A 271 11.60 -5.92 -10.07
N ASN A 272 12.35 -7.01 -9.93
CA ASN A 272 12.26 -8.20 -10.78
C ASN A 272 11.20 -9.21 -10.29
N PHE A 273 10.76 -9.10 -9.03
CA PHE A 273 9.68 -9.90 -8.44
C PHE A 273 8.32 -9.25 -8.79
N LYS A 274 7.90 -9.35 -10.06
CA LYS A 274 6.71 -8.67 -10.60
C LYS A 274 5.55 -9.56 -11.01
N ASP A 275 5.61 -10.87 -10.81
CA ASP A 275 4.50 -11.75 -11.19
C ASP A 275 3.20 -11.42 -10.42
N VAL A 276 2.10 -11.35 -11.18
CA VAL A 276 0.72 -11.31 -10.68
C VAL A 276 -0.04 -12.43 -11.37
N THR A 277 -0.42 -13.47 -10.63
CA THR A 277 -1.06 -14.68 -11.18
C THR A 277 -2.39 -14.95 -10.49
N VAL A 278 -3.48 -14.88 -11.26
CA VAL A 278 -4.83 -15.22 -10.78
C VAL A 278 -5.06 -16.73 -10.89
N SER A 279 -5.67 -17.34 -9.87
CA SER A 279 -6.03 -18.76 -9.92
C SER A 279 -7.12 -19.03 -10.96
N ARG A 280 -7.14 -20.25 -11.53
CA ARG A 280 -8.13 -20.65 -12.56
C ARG A 280 -9.59 -20.49 -12.10
N ASP A 281 -9.84 -20.62 -10.80
CA ASP A 281 -11.16 -20.44 -10.17
C ASP A 281 -11.44 -19.01 -9.69
N LYS A 282 -10.51 -18.07 -9.94
CA LYS A 282 -10.54 -16.65 -9.52
C LYS A 282 -10.72 -16.42 -8.02
N LYS A 283 -10.36 -17.38 -7.16
CA LYS A 283 -10.44 -17.24 -5.70
C LYS A 283 -9.17 -16.70 -5.05
N THR A 284 -8.02 -16.79 -5.72
CA THR A 284 -6.76 -16.30 -5.18
C THR A 284 -5.93 -15.56 -6.23
N VAL A 285 -5.07 -14.67 -5.74
CA VAL A 285 -4.07 -13.96 -6.56
C VAL A 285 -2.71 -14.12 -5.91
N LYS A 286 -1.76 -14.76 -6.61
CA LYS A 286 -0.34 -14.71 -6.24
C LYS A 286 0.21 -13.35 -6.69
N ILE A 287 0.78 -12.58 -5.77
CA ILE A 287 1.34 -11.25 -6.01
C ILE A 287 2.77 -11.22 -5.48
N GLN A 288 3.72 -10.86 -6.32
CA GLN A 288 5.11 -10.64 -5.91
C GLN A 288 5.37 -9.19 -5.43
N PRO A 289 6.34 -8.98 -4.51
CA PRO A 289 6.59 -7.73 -3.78
C PRO A 289 7.15 -6.56 -4.60
N GLY A 290 7.61 -6.78 -5.83
CA GLY A 290 8.15 -5.77 -6.74
C GLY A 290 7.09 -4.98 -7.51
N ASN A 291 5.82 -5.36 -7.37
CA ASN A 291 4.70 -4.64 -7.96
C ASN A 291 4.36 -3.37 -7.18
N SER A 292 3.85 -2.37 -7.92
CA SER A 292 3.01 -1.33 -7.32
C SER A 292 1.53 -1.75 -7.35
N TRP A 293 0.68 -1.13 -6.53
CA TRP A 293 -0.74 -1.51 -6.46
C TRP A 293 -1.50 -1.28 -7.78
N VAL A 294 -1.15 -0.26 -8.56
CA VAL A 294 -1.77 -0.06 -9.88
C VAL A 294 -1.42 -1.17 -10.87
N ASP A 295 -0.20 -1.72 -10.81
CA ASP A 295 0.22 -2.81 -11.69
C ASP A 295 -0.60 -4.08 -11.39
N VAL A 296 -0.85 -4.35 -10.10
CA VAL A 296 -1.78 -5.41 -9.66
C VAL A 296 -3.19 -5.13 -10.20
N TYR A 297 -3.77 -3.95 -9.94
CA TYR A 297 -5.16 -3.68 -10.35
C TYR A 297 -5.36 -3.75 -11.87
N LYS A 298 -4.37 -3.35 -12.68
CA LYS A 298 -4.42 -3.49 -14.15
C LYS A 298 -4.53 -4.95 -14.63
N VAL A 299 -4.04 -5.92 -13.86
CA VAL A 299 -4.19 -7.35 -14.12
C VAL A 299 -5.55 -7.90 -13.63
N LEU A 300 -6.12 -7.29 -12.58
CA LEU A 300 -7.33 -7.77 -11.91
C LEU A 300 -8.64 -7.16 -12.46
N ASP A 301 -8.65 -5.87 -12.79
CA ASP A 301 -9.85 -5.17 -13.28
C ASP A 301 -10.49 -5.87 -14.51
N PRO A 302 -9.75 -6.35 -15.53
CA PRO A 302 -10.31 -7.08 -16.67
C PRO A 302 -10.84 -8.48 -16.33
N GLN A 303 -10.62 -8.96 -15.10
CA GLN A 303 -11.02 -10.28 -14.62
C GLN A 303 -12.22 -10.23 -13.66
N ASP A 304 -12.86 -9.07 -13.48
CA ASP A 304 -14.01 -8.87 -12.57
C ASP A 304 -13.69 -9.21 -11.10
N ILE A 305 -12.43 -9.03 -10.69
CA ILE A 305 -11.95 -9.28 -9.33
C ILE A 305 -11.02 -8.16 -8.87
N THR A 306 -10.75 -8.11 -7.57
CA THR A 306 -9.74 -7.26 -6.94
C THR A 306 -9.18 -7.95 -5.70
N VAL A 307 -8.36 -7.25 -4.91
CA VAL A 307 -7.85 -7.69 -3.59
C VAL A 307 -7.90 -6.50 -2.61
N THR A 308 -7.72 -6.74 -1.31
CA THR A 308 -7.52 -5.67 -0.32
C THR A 308 -6.13 -5.04 -0.48
N GLY A 309 -5.95 -4.26 -1.54
CA GLY A 309 -4.71 -3.55 -1.85
C GLY A 309 -4.67 -2.10 -1.40
N GLY A 310 -3.53 -1.45 -1.63
CA GLY A 310 -3.30 -0.03 -1.34
C GLY A 310 -4.10 0.91 -2.24
N ARG A 311 -4.41 2.11 -1.72
CA ARG A 311 -5.27 3.11 -2.36
C ARG A 311 -4.54 4.06 -3.32
N VAL A 312 -3.21 4.17 -3.21
CA VAL A 312 -2.35 5.07 -4.01
C VAL A 312 -1.51 4.23 -4.97
N ALA A 313 -1.58 4.54 -6.28
CA ALA A 313 -1.09 3.70 -7.37
C ALA A 313 0.32 3.11 -7.17
N ARG A 314 1.32 3.95 -6.90
CA ARG A 314 2.75 3.59 -6.89
C ARG A 314 3.25 3.05 -5.56
N VAL A 315 2.40 2.95 -4.54
CA VAL A 315 2.75 2.27 -3.28
C VAL A 315 3.05 0.81 -3.58
N GLY A 316 4.15 0.30 -3.01
CA GLY A 316 4.57 -1.10 -3.22
C GLY A 316 3.72 -2.10 -2.45
N THR A 317 3.51 -3.27 -3.05
CA THR A 317 2.70 -4.34 -2.45
C THR A 317 3.31 -4.87 -1.15
N GLY A 318 4.64 -5.02 -1.10
CA GLY A 318 5.35 -5.64 0.02
C GLY A 318 5.22 -4.87 1.34
N GLY A 319 5.70 -3.62 1.36
CA GLY A 319 5.72 -2.80 2.57
C GLY A 319 4.32 -2.52 3.14
N LEU A 320 3.38 -2.14 2.26
CA LEU A 320 2.00 -1.84 2.67
C LEU A 320 1.32 -3.03 3.35
N THR A 321 1.49 -4.23 2.79
CA THR A 321 0.88 -5.46 3.33
C THR A 321 1.51 -5.86 4.67
N LEU A 322 2.84 -5.80 4.79
CA LEU A 322 3.52 -6.21 6.04
C LEU A 322 3.28 -5.23 7.20
N GLY A 323 3.01 -3.95 6.92
CA GLY A 323 2.57 -2.96 7.91
C GLY A 323 1.05 -2.94 8.16
N GLY A 324 0.27 -3.84 7.56
CA GLY A 324 -1.19 -3.93 7.71
C GLY A 324 -1.92 -3.69 6.38
N GLY A 325 -2.03 -2.44 5.96
CA GLY A 325 -2.51 -2.06 4.63
C GLY A 325 -4.01 -1.74 4.54
N ILE A 326 -4.38 -0.48 4.76
CA ILE A 326 -5.76 0.00 4.62
C ILE A 326 -6.18 0.10 3.14
N SER A 327 -7.26 -0.61 2.78
CA SER A 327 -7.85 -0.69 1.45
C SER A 327 -9.25 -0.07 1.38
N TYR A 328 -9.72 0.23 0.16
CA TYR A 328 -11.13 0.61 -0.07
C TYR A 328 -12.12 -0.48 0.41
N PHE A 329 -11.70 -1.73 0.35
CA PHE A 329 -12.53 -2.89 0.72
C PHE A 329 -12.44 -3.26 2.21
N SER A 330 -11.67 -2.51 3.01
CA SER A 330 -11.29 -2.98 4.34
C SER A 330 -12.43 -3.06 5.36
N ASN A 331 -13.50 -2.28 5.21
CA ASN A 331 -14.68 -2.39 6.07
C ASN A 331 -15.47 -3.70 5.86
N ILE A 332 -15.30 -4.37 4.71
CA ILE A 332 -15.95 -5.65 4.36
C ILE A 332 -15.00 -6.85 4.57
N TYR A 333 -13.68 -6.65 4.45
CA TYR A 333 -12.71 -7.76 4.39
C TYR A 333 -11.55 -7.69 5.40
N GLY A 334 -11.32 -6.57 6.10
CA GLY A 334 -10.12 -6.32 6.90
C GLY A 334 -9.00 -5.67 6.08
N TRP A 335 -7.81 -5.52 6.66
CA TRP A 335 -6.66 -4.94 5.97
C TRP A 335 -6.01 -5.93 4.99
N ALA A 336 -5.06 -5.45 4.18
CA ALA A 336 -4.34 -6.27 3.20
C ALA A 336 -3.76 -7.53 3.85
N CYS A 337 -3.09 -7.36 4.99
CA CYS A 337 -2.48 -8.45 5.75
C CYS A 337 -3.46 -9.56 6.16
N ASP A 338 -4.72 -9.22 6.48
CA ASP A 338 -5.73 -10.14 6.98
C ASP A 338 -6.26 -11.10 5.91
N ASN A 339 -6.05 -10.74 4.63
CA ASN A 339 -6.54 -11.48 3.45
C ASN A 339 -5.41 -12.18 2.68
N VAL A 340 -4.18 -12.20 3.22
CA VAL A 340 -3.11 -13.06 2.71
C VAL A 340 -3.25 -14.46 3.30
N LEU A 341 -3.41 -15.45 2.42
CA LEU A 341 -3.57 -16.87 2.76
C LEU A 341 -2.23 -17.59 2.94
N SER A 342 -1.18 -17.12 2.26
CA SER A 342 0.18 -17.67 2.33
C SER A 342 1.23 -16.59 2.02
N TYR A 343 2.34 -16.63 2.74
CA TYR A 343 3.55 -15.84 2.48
C TYR A 343 4.69 -16.79 2.11
N GLU A 344 5.36 -16.57 0.98
CA GLU A 344 6.67 -17.16 0.68
C GLU A 344 7.75 -16.25 1.27
N VAL A 345 8.58 -16.78 2.16
CA VAL A 345 9.47 -16.00 3.04
C VAL A 345 10.87 -16.58 3.01
N VAL A 346 11.88 -15.74 2.75
CA VAL A 346 13.28 -16.05 3.05
C VAL A 346 13.59 -15.65 4.49
N THR A 347 13.98 -16.60 5.32
CA THR A 347 14.29 -16.39 6.75
C THR A 347 15.75 -16.04 6.98
N ALA A 348 16.12 -15.72 8.22
CA ALA A 348 17.49 -15.33 8.59
C ALA A 348 18.51 -16.46 8.32
N SER A 349 18.09 -17.72 8.41
CA SER A 349 18.88 -18.90 8.06
C SER A 349 18.95 -19.20 6.55
N GLY A 350 18.49 -18.30 5.68
CA GLY A 350 18.44 -18.51 4.22
C GLY A 350 17.32 -19.46 3.74
N ARG A 351 16.64 -20.17 4.63
CA ARG A 351 15.54 -21.10 4.29
C ARG A 351 14.37 -20.34 3.65
N ILE A 352 13.84 -20.88 2.56
CA ILE A 352 12.59 -20.44 1.93
C ILE A 352 11.44 -21.25 2.56
N VAL A 353 10.44 -20.57 3.13
CA VAL A 353 9.28 -21.21 3.77
C VAL A 353 7.96 -20.62 3.28
N HIS A 354 6.90 -21.43 3.31
CA HIS A 354 5.54 -20.97 3.07
C HIS A 354 4.79 -20.87 4.40
N ALA A 355 4.63 -19.64 4.92
CA ALA A 355 3.92 -19.37 6.16
C ALA A 355 2.41 -19.21 5.88
N THR A 356 1.60 -20.03 6.54
CA THR A 356 0.13 -20.13 6.40
C THR A 356 -0.51 -20.27 7.80
N PRO A 357 -1.85 -20.29 7.93
CA PRO A 357 -2.51 -20.58 9.21
C PRO A 357 -2.17 -21.95 9.83
N THR A 358 -1.60 -22.89 9.07
CA THR A 358 -1.29 -24.26 9.51
C THR A 358 0.20 -24.64 9.39
N ALA A 359 0.97 -23.99 8.52
CA ALA A 359 2.41 -24.16 8.37
C ALA A 359 3.14 -22.89 8.82
N PHE A 360 4.06 -23.00 9.77
CA PHE A 360 4.70 -21.85 10.43
C PHE A 360 3.69 -20.79 10.94
N PRO A 361 2.63 -21.17 11.69
CA PRO A 361 1.53 -20.27 12.06
C PRO A 361 1.96 -19.06 12.90
N LYS A 362 3.05 -19.21 13.67
CA LYS A 362 3.69 -18.11 14.40
C LYS A 362 4.23 -17.04 13.45
N LEU A 363 5.02 -17.43 12.45
CA LEU A 363 5.56 -16.53 11.42
C LEU A 363 4.43 -15.89 10.60
N TYR A 364 3.41 -16.67 10.22
CA TYR A 364 2.21 -16.19 9.52
C TYR A 364 1.42 -15.14 10.32
N TRP A 365 1.37 -15.25 11.65
CA TRP A 365 0.79 -14.22 12.52
C TRP A 365 1.67 -12.97 12.59
N ALA A 366 2.99 -13.13 12.74
CA ALA A 366 3.93 -12.00 12.89
C ALA A 366 4.07 -11.15 11.62
N LEU A 367 4.02 -11.75 10.43
CA LEU A 367 4.07 -11.02 9.15
C LEU A 367 2.84 -10.11 8.92
N ARG A 368 1.75 -10.31 9.66
CA ARG A 368 0.52 -9.51 9.55
C ARG A 368 0.58 -8.32 10.50
N GLY A 369 1.31 -7.28 10.11
CA GLY A 369 1.48 -6.03 10.87
C GLY A 369 2.84 -5.87 11.57
N GLY A 370 3.69 -6.90 11.56
CA GLY A 370 5.03 -6.87 12.13
C GLY A 370 6.12 -6.28 11.21
N GLY A 371 5.77 -5.77 10.03
CA GLY A 371 6.73 -5.12 9.13
C GLY A 371 7.84 -6.06 8.62
N ASN A 372 9.07 -5.55 8.50
CA ASN A 372 10.21 -6.29 7.95
C ASN A 372 11.05 -7.03 9.01
N ASN A 373 10.46 -7.43 10.13
CA ASN A 373 11.18 -7.96 11.29
C ASN A 373 11.41 -9.49 11.28
N PHE A 374 10.82 -10.22 10.32
CA PHE A 374 10.66 -11.69 10.40
C PHE A 374 11.11 -12.47 9.16
N GLY A 375 11.68 -11.79 8.17
CA GLY A 375 12.02 -12.39 6.88
C GLY A 375 11.71 -11.49 5.70
N ILE A 376 12.22 -11.88 4.53
CA ILE A 376 11.99 -11.20 3.26
C ILE A 376 10.90 -11.96 2.51
N VAL A 377 9.73 -11.33 2.36
CA VAL A 377 8.62 -11.95 1.62
C VAL A 377 8.84 -11.79 0.13
N THR A 378 8.90 -12.91 -0.59
CA THR A 378 9.10 -13.01 -2.05
C THR A 378 7.80 -13.28 -2.82
N SER A 379 6.74 -13.70 -2.13
CA SER A 379 5.39 -13.79 -2.69
C SER A 379 4.31 -13.73 -1.60
N PHE A 380 3.19 -13.09 -1.93
CA PHE A 380 1.93 -13.15 -1.20
C PHE A 380 0.92 -13.95 -2.02
N THR A 381 0.06 -14.74 -1.38
CA THR A 381 -1.15 -15.29 -2.01
C THR A 381 -2.37 -14.67 -1.32
N PHE A 382 -3.04 -13.76 -2.00
CA PHE A 382 -4.24 -13.08 -1.50
C PHE A 382 -5.52 -13.86 -1.80
N GLU A 383 -6.53 -13.71 -0.94
CA GLU A 383 -7.94 -13.97 -1.26
C GLU A 383 -8.42 -12.94 -2.30
N ALA A 384 -9.05 -13.41 -3.38
CA ALA A 384 -9.60 -12.57 -4.43
C ALA A 384 -11.05 -12.16 -4.09
N ILE A 385 -11.35 -10.88 -4.30
CA ILE A 385 -12.66 -10.27 -4.04
C ILE A 385 -13.40 -10.11 -5.37
N PRO A 386 -14.59 -10.69 -5.56
CA PRO A 386 -15.40 -10.43 -6.75
C PRO A 386 -15.80 -8.96 -6.85
N LEU A 387 -15.50 -8.34 -8.00
CA LEU A 387 -15.85 -6.96 -8.30
C LEU A 387 -16.36 -6.87 -9.75
N PRO A 388 -17.66 -7.11 -10.00
CA PRO A 388 -18.21 -7.12 -11.35
C PRO A 388 -17.93 -5.81 -12.12
N LYS A 389 -17.43 -5.95 -13.35
CA LYS A 389 -16.92 -4.88 -14.23
C LYS A 389 -15.67 -4.16 -13.71
N GLY A 390 -15.06 -4.61 -12.62
CA GLY A 390 -13.94 -3.95 -11.95
C GLY A 390 -14.30 -2.60 -11.29
N GLN A 391 -15.58 -2.25 -11.21
CA GLN A 391 -16.02 -0.88 -10.91
C GLN A 391 -16.46 -0.66 -9.46
N MET A 392 -16.07 0.49 -8.92
CA MET A 392 -16.51 1.03 -7.65
C MET A 392 -16.82 2.53 -7.78
N TRP A 393 -17.59 3.10 -6.86
CA TRP A 393 -17.86 4.55 -6.86
C TRP A 393 -16.90 5.27 -5.90
N GLY A 394 -16.42 6.45 -6.28
CA GLY A 394 -15.68 7.31 -5.37
C GLY A 394 -15.12 8.57 -6.00
N GLY A 395 -14.56 9.42 -5.14
CA GLY A 395 -13.91 10.68 -5.51
C GLY A 395 -13.89 11.67 -4.34
N THR A 396 -13.30 12.83 -4.60
CA THR A 396 -13.15 13.91 -3.63
C THR A 396 -14.31 14.91 -3.73
N ARG A 397 -14.86 15.31 -2.60
CA ARG A 397 -15.73 16.49 -2.47
C ARG A 397 -15.02 17.52 -1.61
N THR A 398 -14.88 18.76 -2.10
CA THR A 398 -14.11 19.81 -1.42
C THR A 398 -15.03 20.89 -0.86
N TYR A 399 -14.84 21.27 0.40
CA TYR A 399 -15.66 22.26 1.10
C TYR A 399 -14.80 23.38 1.72
N LEU A 400 -15.39 24.57 1.84
CA LEU A 400 -14.81 25.72 2.54
C LEU A 400 -15.11 25.69 4.06
N GLU A 401 -14.44 26.57 4.79
CA GLU A 401 -14.51 26.72 6.26
C GLU A 401 -15.94 26.76 6.82
N SER A 402 -16.89 27.38 6.12
CA SER A 402 -18.30 27.46 6.54
C SER A 402 -18.98 26.09 6.75
N ASN A 403 -18.50 25.04 6.08
CA ASN A 403 -19.02 23.68 6.18
C ASN A 403 -18.22 22.79 7.16
N PHE A 404 -17.14 23.29 7.78
CA PHE A 404 -16.21 22.47 8.57
C PHE A 404 -16.84 21.77 9.77
N LYS A 405 -17.91 22.33 10.35
CA LYS A 405 -18.67 21.63 11.40
C LYS A 405 -19.36 20.39 10.81
N GLY A 406 -20.18 20.59 9.78
CA GLY A 406 -20.92 19.52 9.11
C GLY A 406 -20.00 18.44 8.50
N VAL A 407 -18.80 18.79 8.04
CA VAL A 407 -17.80 17.82 7.58
C VAL A 407 -17.28 16.92 8.71
N VAL A 408 -17.02 17.46 9.91
CA VAL A 408 -16.65 16.62 11.07
C VAL A 408 -17.83 15.78 11.55
N ASP A 409 -19.03 16.37 11.65
CA ASP A 409 -20.24 15.66 12.06
C ASP A 409 -20.53 14.47 11.10
N ALA A 410 -20.49 14.73 9.79
CA ALA A 410 -20.67 13.70 8.76
C ALA A 410 -19.54 12.66 8.76
N PHE A 411 -18.30 13.07 9.03
CA PHE A 411 -17.19 12.12 9.18
C PHE A 411 -17.45 11.14 10.34
N ALA A 412 -17.77 11.69 11.52
CA ALA A 412 -18.12 10.89 12.69
C ALA A 412 -19.33 9.98 12.41
N GLY A 413 -20.35 10.52 11.75
CA GLY A 413 -21.55 9.79 11.33
C GLY A 413 -21.25 8.58 10.44
N VAL A 414 -20.42 8.72 9.41
CA VAL A 414 -20.07 7.58 8.52
C VAL A 414 -19.24 6.53 9.27
N VAL A 415 -18.28 6.94 10.13
CA VAL A 415 -17.46 5.98 10.89
C VAL A 415 -18.29 5.18 11.89
N SER A 416 -19.15 5.85 12.67
CA SER A 416 -19.99 5.19 13.68
C SER A 416 -21.11 4.35 13.06
N ASN A 417 -21.70 4.78 11.94
CA ASN A 417 -22.74 4.02 11.24
C ASN A 417 -22.19 3.00 10.22
N SER A 418 -20.86 2.84 10.14
CA SER A 418 -20.19 1.91 9.22
C SER A 418 -20.66 0.44 9.25
N PRO A 419 -21.21 -0.12 10.35
CA PRO A 419 -21.82 -1.46 10.33
C PRO A 419 -23.13 -1.53 9.53
N SER A 420 -23.82 -0.40 9.31
CA SER A 420 -25.10 -0.34 8.59
C SER A 420 -24.96 -0.38 7.06
N ASP A 421 -23.85 0.13 6.53
CA ASP A 421 -23.47 -0.02 5.12
C ASP A 421 -21.95 -0.23 4.99
N PRO A 422 -21.49 -1.50 5.02
CA PRO A 422 -20.06 -1.81 5.03
C PRO A 422 -19.35 -1.48 3.72
N ASN A 423 -20.07 -1.11 2.66
CA ASN A 423 -19.48 -0.71 1.38
C ASN A 423 -18.90 0.70 1.45
N ALA A 424 -19.39 1.55 2.34
CA ALA A 424 -18.97 2.93 2.46
C ALA A 424 -17.68 3.08 3.26
N GLY A 425 -16.85 4.03 2.84
CA GLY A 425 -15.69 4.50 3.57
C GLY A 425 -15.31 5.92 3.15
N LEU A 426 -14.46 6.54 3.96
CA LEU A 426 -14.00 7.91 3.76
C LEU A 426 -12.66 8.22 4.43
N TRP A 427 -12.04 9.32 3.99
CA TRP A 427 -11.14 10.13 4.81
C TRP A 427 -11.41 11.61 4.59
N VAL A 428 -10.99 12.45 5.54
CA VAL A 428 -11.06 13.91 5.42
C VAL A 428 -9.66 14.49 5.54
N ALA A 429 -9.24 15.27 4.56
CA ALA A 429 -7.99 16.02 4.55
C ALA A 429 -8.25 17.52 4.75
N TRP A 430 -7.65 18.11 5.79
CA TRP A 430 -7.72 19.52 6.12
C TRP A 430 -6.49 20.26 5.57
N ILE A 431 -6.73 21.20 4.66
CA ILE A 431 -5.69 21.78 3.79
C ILE A 431 -5.81 23.30 3.84
N LEU A 432 -4.68 24.00 3.98
CA LEU A 432 -4.58 25.43 3.73
C LEU A 432 -3.89 25.65 2.38
N LYS A 433 -4.62 26.13 1.37
CA LYS A 433 -4.08 26.37 0.01
C LYS A 433 -4.62 27.68 -0.55
N TYR A 434 -3.73 28.50 -1.13
CA TYR A 434 -4.07 29.85 -1.63
C TYR A 434 -4.74 30.75 -0.58
N GLY A 435 -4.36 30.61 0.69
CA GLY A 435 -4.98 31.32 1.83
C GLY A 435 -6.35 30.79 2.26
N LEU A 436 -6.95 29.85 1.52
CA LEU A 436 -8.23 29.25 1.85
C LEU A 436 -8.05 27.97 2.68
N LYS A 437 -8.72 27.92 3.83
CA LYS A 437 -8.91 26.66 4.57
C LYS A 437 -9.95 25.82 3.82
N MET A 438 -9.62 24.56 3.55
CA MET A 438 -10.48 23.60 2.85
C MET A 438 -10.50 22.25 3.55
N ALA A 439 -11.62 21.54 3.38
CA ALA A 439 -11.76 20.13 3.70
C ALA A 439 -11.98 19.35 2.41
N ALA A 440 -11.01 18.51 2.04
CA ALA A 440 -11.13 17.56 0.93
C ALA A 440 -11.57 16.21 1.50
N THR A 441 -12.83 15.84 1.29
CA THR A 441 -13.41 14.60 1.79
C THR A 441 -13.37 13.57 0.66
N GLU A 442 -12.55 12.53 0.77
CA GLU A 442 -12.64 11.42 -0.14
C GLU A 442 -13.76 10.51 0.33
N LEU A 443 -14.72 10.24 -0.55
CA LEU A 443 -15.81 9.30 -0.30
C LEU A 443 -15.65 8.13 -1.27
N TRP A 444 -15.87 6.91 -0.81
CA TRP A 444 -15.95 5.76 -1.70
C TRP A 444 -17.00 4.75 -1.26
N TYR A 445 -17.42 3.96 -2.24
CA TYR A 445 -18.37 2.88 -2.09
C TYR A 445 -17.81 1.68 -2.83
N ALA A 446 -17.64 0.55 -2.15
CA ALA A 446 -16.98 -0.67 -2.65
C ALA A 446 -17.74 -1.43 -3.77
N LYS A 447 -18.65 -0.74 -4.47
CA LYS A 447 -19.44 -1.16 -5.63
C LYS A 447 -19.92 0.09 -6.38
N PRO A 448 -20.44 -0.01 -7.61
CA PRO A 448 -20.95 1.14 -8.35
C PRO A 448 -22.12 1.86 -7.64
N ASP A 449 -22.44 3.06 -8.13
CA ASP A 449 -23.65 3.83 -7.82
C ASP A 449 -23.76 4.34 -6.37
N GLY A 450 -22.61 4.52 -5.72
CA GLY A 450 -22.47 5.03 -4.35
C GLY A 450 -23.05 6.44 -4.10
N ALA A 451 -23.31 7.23 -5.14
CA ALA A 451 -24.06 8.48 -5.04
C ALA A 451 -25.45 8.29 -4.38
N ASN A 452 -26.07 7.12 -4.57
CA ASN A 452 -27.35 6.76 -3.97
C ASN A 452 -27.25 6.31 -2.50
N ALA A 453 -26.05 6.04 -1.97
CA ALA A 453 -25.87 5.58 -0.61
C ALA A 453 -26.34 6.64 0.39
N THR A 454 -27.21 6.24 1.33
CA THR A 454 -27.82 7.14 2.32
C THR A 454 -26.85 7.55 3.41
N ILE A 455 -25.83 6.74 3.68
CA ILE A 455 -24.76 7.04 4.66
C ILE A 455 -23.96 8.30 4.30
N PHE A 456 -23.96 8.74 3.04
CA PHE A 456 -23.36 10.01 2.59
C PHE A 456 -24.35 11.19 2.53
N ASN A 457 -25.55 11.07 3.09
CA ASN A 457 -26.57 12.13 3.00
C ASN A 457 -26.11 13.47 3.62
N ASP A 458 -25.40 13.45 4.75
CA ASP A 458 -24.95 14.68 5.41
C ASP A 458 -23.91 15.43 4.54
N PHE A 459 -23.01 14.69 3.89
CA PHE A 459 -22.13 15.26 2.85
C PHE A 459 -22.95 15.81 1.68
N LYS A 460 -23.97 15.10 1.20
CA LYS A 460 -24.82 15.55 0.07
C LYS A 460 -25.66 16.80 0.40
N ALA A 461 -25.98 17.03 1.67
CA ALA A 461 -26.68 18.22 2.12
C ALA A 461 -25.81 19.49 2.13
N MET A 462 -24.47 19.33 2.17
CA MET A 462 -23.52 20.44 2.06
C MET A 462 -23.15 20.70 0.59
N THR A 463 -23.05 21.98 0.22
CA THR A 463 -22.58 22.41 -1.11
C THR A 463 -21.04 22.35 -1.16
N PRO A 464 -20.43 21.50 -2.00
CA PRO A 464 -18.99 21.52 -2.24
C PRO A 464 -18.64 22.60 -3.27
N ILE A 465 -17.38 23.08 -3.25
CA ILE A 465 -16.80 23.93 -4.31
C ILE A 465 -16.23 23.11 -5.47
N ALA A 466 -16.00 21.81 -5.27
CA ALA A 466 -15.56 20.86 -6.30
C ALA A 466 -16.01 19.45 -5.92
N ASP A 467 -16.39 18.65 -6.92
CA ASP A 467 -16.83 17.26 -6.77
C ASP A 467 -16.26 16.43 -7.92
N SER A 468 -15.55 15.34 -7.61
CA SER A 468 -14.99 14.41 -8.59
C SER A 468 -15.57 12.99 -8.49
N THR A 469 -16.64 12.82 -7.70
CA THR A 469 -17.21 11.50 -7.38
C THR A 469 -17.89 10.85 -8.60
N GLN A 470 -17.49 9.62 -8.93
CA GLN A 470 -17.99 8.89 -10.09
C GLN A 470 -17.72 7.37 -9.98
N ASN A 471 -18.33 6.56 -10.85
CA ASN A 471 -17.97 5.14 -11.01
C ASN A 471 -16.65 5.02 -11.79
N ARG A 472 -15.68 4.25 -11.28
CA ARG A 472 -14.35 4.04 -11.91
C ARG A 472 -13.84 2.63 -11.63
N ASN A 473 -12.86 2.19 -12.42
CA ASN A 473 -12.10 0.98 -12.12
C ASN A 473 -11.11 1.21 -10.96
N VAL A 474 -10.68 0.15 -10.26
CA VAL A 474 -9.80 0.29 -9.08
C VAL A 474 -8.42 0.83 -9.48
N SER A 475 -7.87 0.40 -10.63
CA SER A 475 -6.63 0.96 -11.18
C SER A 475 -6.74 2.48 -11.42
N GLU A 476 -7.74 2.92 -12.17
CA GLU A 476 -7.99 4.35 -12.46
C GLU A 476 -8.17 5.19 -11.20
N TYR A 477 -8.87 4.66 -10.19
CA TYR A 477 -9.09 5.36 -8.94
C TYR A 477 -7.78 5.48 -8.14
N SER A 478 -6.95 4.43 -8.13
CA SER A 478 -5.61 4.49 -7.52
C SER A 478 -4.68 5.49 -8.22
N GLU A 479 -4.78 5.63 -9.55
CA GLU A 479 -4.05 6.64 -10.33
C GLU A 479 -4.57 8.06 -10.08
N ALA A 480 -5.87 8.23 -9.84
CA ALA A 480 -6.42 9.51 -9.40
C ALA A 480 -5.83 9.92 -8.03
N GLN A 481 -5.73 8.98 -7.08
CA GLN A 481 -5.10 9.23 -5.78
C GLN A 481 -3.59 9.46 -5.84
N GLN A 482 -2.88 8.94 -6.85
CA GLN A 482 -1.47 9.26 -7.03
C GLN A 482 -1.23 10.74 -7.32
N LYS A 483 -2.18 11.44 -7.95
CA LYS A 483 -2.03 12.85 -8.35
C LYS A 483 -1.97 13.82 -7.16
N THR A 484 -2.41 13.39 -5.98
CA THR A 484 -2.30 14.14 -4.71
C THR A 484 -1.09 13.74 -3.87
N ASN A 485 -0.30 12.77 -4.33
CA ASN A 485 0.88 12.22 -3.66
C ASN A 485 2.10 12.32 -4.61
N PRO A 486 2.73 13.50 -4.74
CA PRO A 486 3.88 13.70 -5.63
C PRO A 486 5.10 12.85 -5.22
N TYR A 487 6.04 12.66 -6.14
CA TYR A 487 7.34 12.01 -5.90
C TYR A 487 8.45 13.07 -5.85
N GLY A 488 9.54 12.77 -5.14
CA GLY A 488 10.79 13.53 -5.17
C GLY A 488 10.87 14.71 -4.19
N LEU A 489 9.90 14.84 -3.27
CA LEU A 489 9.91 15.85 -2.21
C LEU A 489 10.43 15.26 -0.91
N ARG A 490 10.78 16.13 0.06
CA ARG A 490 11.01 15.69 1.44
C ARG A 490 9.65 15.40 2.07
N GLU A 491 9.54 14.37 2.88
CA GLU A 491 8.25 13.84 3.35
C GLU A 491 8.30 13.53 4.85
N VAL A 492 7.16 13.65 5.52
CA VAL A 492 6.95 13.15 6.88
C VAL A 492 5.52 12.65 7.02
N TYR A 493 5.37 11.52 7.71
CA TYR A 493 4.12 11.12 8.34
C TYR A 493 4.29 11.14 9.86
N TRP A 494 3.21 11.40 10.57
CA TRP A 494 3.07 11.23 12.01
C TRP A 494 1.60 11.00 12.33
N ASP A 495 1.26 9.87 12.94
CA ASP A 495 -0.13 9.52 13.28
C ASP A 495 -0.32 9.21 14.76
N ILE A 496 -1.56 9.36 15.22
CA ILE A 496 -2.04 8.88 16.51
C ILE A 496 -3.41 8.22 16.31
N THR A 497 -3.78 7.34 17.22
CA THR A 497 -5.12 6.75 17.25
C THR A 497 -5.90 7.28 18.45
N VAL A 498 -7.19 7.51 18.25
CA VAL A 498 -8.15 7.86 19.31
C VAL A 498 -9.42 7.05 19.13
N LYS A 499 -10.19 6.83 20.21
CA LYS A 499 -11.57 6.33 20.11
C LYS A 499 -12.41 7.34 19.32
N ALA A 500 -13.34 6.84 18.51
CA ALA A 500 -14.18 7.67 17.67
C ALA A 500 -15.08 8.62 18.49
N ASP A 501 -14.72 9.90 18.51
CA ASP A 501 -15.48 10.96 19.18
C ASP A 501 -15.39 12.27 18.39
N ALA A 502 -16.54 12.82 17.99
CA ALA A 502 -16.60 14.05 17.19
C ALA A 502 -15.94 15.26 17.88
N ARG A 503 -15.86 15.26 19.22
CA ARG A 503 -15.22 16.34 20.00
C ARG A 503 -13.73 16.44 19.69
N ILE A 504 -13.00 15.32 19.74
CA ILE A 504 -11.56 15.32 19.44
C ILE A 504 -11.30 15.59 17.95
N ALA A 505 -12.19 15.19 17.05
CA ALA A 505 -12.09 15.52 15.62
C ALA A 505 -12.26 17.03 15.34
N HIS A 506 -13.16 17.72 16.04
CA HIS A 506 -13.24 19.19 15.97
C HIS A 506 -11.97 19.85 16.53
N ILE A 507 -11.57 19.48 17.75
CA ILE A 507 -10.41 20.05 18.43
C ILE A 507 -9.13 19.85 17.61
N ALA A 508 -8.93 18.66 17.04
CA ALA A 508 -7.74 18.35 16.23
C ALA A 508 -7.63 19.21 14.96
N ARG A 509 -8.75 19.44 14.28
CA ARG A 509 -8.83 20.34 13.13
C ARG A 509 -8.45 21.77 13.52
N ASP A 510 -8.94 22.24 14.66
CA ASP A 510 -8.76 23.62 15.10
C ASP A 510 -7.31 23.86 15.56
N ILE A 511 -6.74 22.97 16.39
CA ILE A 511 -5.31 22.96 16.76
C ILE A 511 -4.41 23.03 15.52
N TYR A 512 -4.69 22.20 14.51
CA TYR A 512 -3.91 22.19 13.28
C TYR A 512 -3.91 23.56 12.59
N TYR A 513 -5.08 24.18 12.41
CA TYR A 513 -5.16 25.51 11.78
C TYR A 513 -4.58 26.64 12.64
N GLU A 514 -4.62 26.54 13.97
CA GLU A 514 -3.94 27.47 14.88
C GLU A 514 -2.41 27.41 14.75
N GLU A 515 -1.84 26.21 14.58
CA GLU A 515 -0.39 26.01 14.44
C GLU A 515 0.12 26.29 13.03
N ARG A 516 -0.74 26.23 11.99
CA ARG A 516 -0.34 26.41 10.58
C ARG A 516 0.57 27.63 10.30
N PRO A 517 0.40 28.81 10.92
CA PRO A 517 1.27 29.96 10.70
C PRO A 517 2.76 29.71 11.00
N ALA A 518 3.08 28.78 11.91
CA ALA A 518 4.45 28.51 12.34
C ALA A 518 5.40 28.04 11.22
N ILE A 519 4.85 27.49 10.13
CA ILE A 519 5.60 27.06 8.94
C ILE A 519 5.09 27.70 7.64
N ALA A 520 4.36 28.82 7.73
CA ALA A 520 3.78 29.48 6.55
C ALA A 520 4.83 30.10 5.60
N THR A 521 6.05 30.34 6.08
CA THR A 521 7.18 30.89 5.31
C THR A 521 8.11 29.83 4.73
N LEU A 522 7.93 28.54 5.07
CA LEU A 522 8.81 27.46 4.62
C LEU A 522 8.45 27.05 3.18
N GLU A 523 9.46 26.95 2.32
CA GLU A 523 9.23 26.86 0.88
C GLU A 523 8.74 25.46 0.47
N GLY A 524 7.61 25.41 -0.24
CA GLY A 524 6.97 24.16 -0.66
C GLY A 524 6.31 23.37 0.48
N ALA A 525 6.36 23.86 1.73
CA ALA A 525 5.79 23.19 2.89
C ALA A 525 4.26 23.08 2.80
N SER A 526 3.76 21.85 2.67
CA SER A 526 2.35 21.53 2.49
C SER A 526 1.90 20.46 3.48
N PRO A 527 1.70 20.82 4.76
CA PRO A 527 1.09 19.92 5.72
C PRO A 527 -0.38 19.71 5.38
N VAL A 528 -0.87 18.53 5.75
CA VAL A 528 -2.26 18.09 5.63
C VAL A 528 -2.57 17.28 6.88
N LEU A 529 -3.57 17.71 7.65
CA LEU A 529 -4.16 16.87 8.70
C LEU A 529 -5.19 15.94 8.06
N VAL A 530 -5.09 14.64 8.29
CA VAL A 530 -5.97 13.62 7.72
C VAL A 530 -6.67 12.86 8.83
N PHE A 531 -8.00 12.72 8.72
CA PHE A 531 -8.82 11.85 9.56
C PHE A 531 -9.26 10.63 8.75
N GLN A 532 -9.00 9.42 9.24
CA GLN A 532 -9.49 8.17 8.67
C GLN A 532 -10.20 7.35 9.75
N GLY A 533 -11.24 6.59 9.39
CA GLY A 533 -11.91 5.69 10.33
C GLY A 533 -11.33 4.28 10.31
N ILE A 534 -10.90 3.76 11.47
CA ILE A 534 -10.75 2.32 11.69
C ILE A 534 -12.09 1.83 12.22
N THR A 535 -12.90 1.27 11.32
CA THR A 535 -14.29 0.88 11.58
C THR A 535 -14.38 -0.46 12.32
N GLU A 536 -15.50 -0.70 12.99
CA GLU A 536 -15.77 -2.00 13.64
C GLU A 536 -15.67 -3.17 12.65
N GLY A 537 -16.12 -2.97 11.40
CA GLY A 537 -15.99 -3.97 10.32
C GLY A 537 -14.53 -4.34 10.03
N GLN A 538 -13.65 -3.35 9.93
CA GLN A 538 -12.20 -3.57 9.78
C GLN A 538 -11.66 -4.41 10.95
N MET A 539 -11.88 -3.96 12.18
CA MET A 539 -11.34 -4.58 13.40
C MET A 539 -11.89 -6.00 13.60
N LYS A 540 -13.17 -6.23 13.31
CA LYS A 540 -13.78 -7.56 13.34
C LYS A 540 -13.08 -8.52 12.37
N HIS A 541 -12.70 -8.05 11.18
CA HIS A 541 -12.01 -8.88 10.20
C HIS A 541 -10.51 -9.08 10.48
N MET A 542 -9.87 -8.24 11.30
CA MET A 542 -8.50 -8.49 11.82
C MET A 542 -8.41 -9.78 12.65
N SER A 543 -9.52 -10.25 13.23
CA SER A 543 -9.58 -11.51 13.98
C SER A 543 -9.51 -12.78 13.10
N LYS A 544 -9.64 -12.64 11.77
CA LYS A 544 -9.53 -13.76 10.81
C LYS A 544 -8.20 -14.51 10.96
N ASN A 545 -8.21 -15.80 10.64
CA ASN A 545 -7.01 -16.64 10.54
C ASN A 545 -6.12 -16.57 11.80
N GLY A 546 -6.74 -16.55 12.99
CA GLY A 546 -6.04 -16.53 14.28
C GLY A 546 -5.57 -15.15 14.76
N GLY A 547 -6.18 -14.06 14.27
CA GLY A 547 -5.77 -12.68 14.58
C GLY A 547 -4.50 -12.25 13.83
N ASN A 548 -4.12 -10.99 13.98
CA ASN A 548 -2.89 -10.41 13.43
C ASN A 548 -2.01 -9.81 14.54
N ALA A 549 -0.84 -9.26 14.19
CA ALA A 549 0.11 -8.70 15.16
C ALA A 549 -0.34 -7.35 15.76
N VAL A 550 -1.22 -6.64 15.07
CA VAL A 550 -1.72 -5.30 15.43
C VAL A 550 -2.64 -5.36 16.66
N GLY A 551 -3.47 -6.40 16.77
CA GLY A 551 -4.18 -6.70 18.02
C GLY A 551 -5.38 -5.81 18.38
N LEU A 552 -5.88 -4.99 17.45
CA LEU A 552 -7.05 -4.15 17.70
C LEU A 552 -8.33 -5.00 17.89
N ASP A 553 -8.94 -4.90 19.07
CA ASP A 553 -10.21 -5.53 19.39
C ASP A 553 -11.40 -4.65 18.98
N TYR A 554 -12.29 -5.19 18.15
CA TYR A 554 -13.49 -4.51 17.65
C TYR A 554 -14.41 -3.99 18.77
N GLN A 555 -14.40 -4.60 19.96
CA GLN A 555 -15.19 -4.14 21.11
C GLN A 555 -14.74 -2.79 21.67
N ASN A 556 -13.52 -2.36 21.33
CA ASN A 556 -12.94 -1.07 21.72
C ASN A 556 -12.99 -0.03 20.58
N GLY A 557 -13.63 -0.35 19.46
CA GLY A 557 -13.83 0.53 18.31
C GLY A 557 -15.20 1.22 18.27
N PRO A 558 -15.49 1.98 17.20
CA PRO A 558 -14.54 2.35 16.14
C PRO A 558 -13.50 3.37 16.63
N LEU A 559 -12.42 3.52 15.87
CA LEU A 559 -11.31 4.44 16.17
C LEU A 559 -11.15 5.47 15.05
N TYR A 560 -10.61 6.65 15.37
CA TYR A 560 -10.08 7.58 14.37
C TYR A 560 -8.56 7.48 14.34
N LEU A 561 -8.04 7.36 13.13
CA LEU A 561 -6.64 7.54 12.82
C LEU A 561 -6.45 9.01 12.41
N ILE A 562 -5.73 9.77 13.24
CA ILE A 562 -5.45 11.19 13.01
C ILE A 562 -3.98 11.30 12.62
N GLN A 563 -3.71 11.82 11.43
CA GLN A 563 -2.38 11.83 10.81
C GLN A 563 -2.03 13.23 10.32
N ILE A 564 -0.78 13.65 10.49
CA ILE A 564 -0.19 14.67 9.63
C ILE A 564 0.63 13.98 8.54
N ALA A 565 0.34 14.37 7.30
CA ALA A 565 1.25 14.18 6.17
C ALA A 565 1.78 15.56 5.78
N CYS A 566 3.08 15.71 5.54
CA CYS A 566 3.64 16.97 5.06
C CYS A 566 4.81 16.70 4.12
N TRP A 567 4.81 17.38 2.97
CA TRP A 567 5.97 17.50 2.10
C TRP A 567 6.57 18.90 2.12
N TRP A 568 7.85 19.02 1.80
CA TRP A 568 8.58 20.30 1.69
C TRP A 568 9.80 20.18 0.75
N ASN A 569 10.40 21.32 0.40
CA ASN A 569 11.49 21.36 -0.60
C ASN A 569 12.89 21.17 0.02
N LYS A 570 13.21 21.84 1.12
CA LYS A 570 14.60 22.07 1.57
C LYS A 570 14.97 21.27 2.81
N GLU A 571 16.18 20.70 2.82
CA GLU A 571 16.72 19.98 3.99
C GLU A 571 16.90 20.88 5.23
N ALA A 572 17.23 22.15 5.02
CA ALA A 572 17.35 23.13 6.10
C ALA A 572 16.06 23.33 6.90
N ASP A 573 14.90 23.01 6.32
CA ASP A 573 13.58 23.20 6.93
C ASP A 573 13.13 21.97 7.75
N ASP A 574 13.84 20.84 7.67
CA ASP A 574 13.48 19.55 8.30
C ASP A 574 13.10 19.69 9.78
N ASN A 575 13.97 20.32 10.58
CA ASN A 575 13.77 20.45 12.01
C ASN A 575 12.56 21.32 12.35
N ALA A 576 12.26 22.34 11.54
CA ALA A 576 11.09 23.18 11.72
C ALA A 576 9.79 22.42 11.37
N ILE A 577 9.80 21.63 10.30
CA ILE A 577 8.66 20.76 9.93
C ILE A 577 8.43 19.65 10.98
N TYR A 578 9.49 19.02 11.47
CA TYR A 578 9.38 18.01 12.53
C TYR A 578 8.89 18.61 13.86
N ALA A 579 9.35 19.80 14.23
CA ALA A 579 8.88 20.50 15.42
C ALA A 579 7.40 20.91 15.30
N PHE A 580 6.97 21.45 14.16
CA PHE A 580 5.57 21.76 13.88
C PHE A 580 4.69 20.50 13.97
N THR A 581 5.08 19.43 13.27
CA THR A 581 4.33 18.18 13.23
C THR A 581 4.19 17.58 14.63
N ARG A 582 5.30 17.47 15.37
CA ARG A 582 5.30 17.01 16.77
C ARG A 582 4.38 17.86 17.64
N LYS A 583 4.52 19.20 17.59
CA LYS A 583 3.72 20.12 18.41
C LYS A 583 2.21 19.97 18.17
N VAL A 584 1.78 19.84 16.92
CA VAL A 584 0.36 19.60 16.61
C VAL A 584 -0.10 18.26 17.19
N MET A 585 0.64 17.18 16.94
CA MET A 585 0.25 15.84 17.41
C MET A 585 0.27 15.71 18.94
N ASP A 586 1.23 16.34 19.62
CA ASP A 586 1.30 16.40 21.08
C ASP A 586 0.11 17.15 21.67
N ARG A 587 -0.26 18.32 21.09
CA ARG A 587 -1.47 19.07 21.49
C ARG A 587 -2.74 18.24 21.32
N ILE A 588 -2.89 17.53 20.20
CA ILE A 588 -4.06 16.67 19.95
C ILE A 588 -4.08 15.50 20.95
N THR A 589 -2.92 14.89 21.24
CA THR A 589 -2.80 13.79 22.21
C THR A 589 -3.16 14.21 23.63
N ALA A 590 -2.77 15.42 24.05
CA ALA A 590 -3.14 15.99 25.34
C ALA A 590 -4.66 16.15 25.48
N GLU A 591 -5.33 16.69 24.46
CA GLU A 591 -6.79 16.82 24.42
C GLU A 591 -7.50 15.47 24.36
N ALA A 592 -6.97 14.51 23.58
CA ALA A 592 -7.50 13.14 23.54
C ALA A 592 -7.39 12.43 24.91
N THR A 593 -6.31 12.68 25.65
CA THR A 593 -6.12 12.19 27.02
C THR A 593 -7.12 12.85 27.97
N ALA A 594 -7.28 14.17 27.90
CA ALA A 594 -8.22 14.93 28.74
C ALA A 594 -9.69 14.51 28.50
N LEU A 595 -10.04 14.14 27.27
CA LEU A 595 -11.35 13.61 26.90
C LEU A 595 -11.55 12.11 27.22
N GLY A 596 -10.50 11.39 27.63
CA GLY A 596 -10.53 9.95 27.89
C GLY A 596 -10.66 9.08 26.63
N VAL A 597 -10.25 9.60 25.47
CA VAL A 597 -10.38 8.95 24.14
C VAL A 597 -9.04 8.58 23.50
N GLN A 598 -7.90 8.89 24.11
CA GLN A 598 -6.59 8.47 23.61
C GLN A 598 -6.48 6.93 23.49
N ASN A 599 -5.70 6.47 22.52
CA ASN A 599 -5.37 5.08 22.29
C ASN A 599 -3.88 4.95 21.91
N ASP A 600 -3.18 3.94 22.45
CA ASP A 600 -1.74 3.77 22.25
C ASP A 600 -1.36 3.25 20.85
N TYR A 601 -2.33 2.79 20.06
CA TYR A 601 -2.09 2.26 18.74
C TYR A 601 -1.57 3.33 17.77
N ILE A 602 -0.53 2.97 17.00
CA ILE A 602 0.03 3.79 15.92
C ILE A 602 0.11 2.91 14.68
N TYR A 603 -0.40 3.38 13.55
CA TYR A 603 -0.44 2.61 12.32
C TYR A 603 0.89 2.69 11.59
N MET A 604 1.68 1.60 11.65
CA MET A 604 3.05 1.49 11.14
C MET A 604 3.30 2.19 9.78
N ASN A 605 2.40 2.06 8.80
CA ASN A 605 2.59 2.65 7.47
C ASN A 605 2.47 4.18 7.42
N TYR A 606 1.94 4.84 8.48
CA TYR A 606 1.92 6.29 8.67
C TYR A 606 2.76 6.76 9.86
N GLY A 607 3.45 5.84 10.55
CA GLY A 607 4.30 6.16 11.68
C GLY A 607 5.44 7.10 11.31
N SER A 608 5.75 8.02 12.22
CA SER A 608 6.93 8.87 12.11
C SER A 608 8.21 8.13 12.49
N LYS A 609 9.36 8.58 11.96
CA LYS A 609 10.68 8.03 12.33
C LYS A 609 11.00 8.14 13.83
N PHE A 610 10.28 8.99 14.56
CA PHE A 610 10.40 9.21 16.01
C PHE A 610 9.45 8.34 16.86
N GLN A 611 8.56 7.55 16.25
CA GLN A 611 7.54 6.78 16.96
C GLN A 611 7.92 5.31 17.09
N ASN A 612 7.81 4.75 18.30
CA ASN A 612 7.94 3.32 18.54
C ASN A 612 6.59 2.62 18.27
N VAL A 613 6.21 2.52 16.99
CA VAL A 613 4.85 2.10 16.59
C VAL A 613 4.43 0.72 17.12
N ILE A 614 5.40 -0.20 17.26
CA ILE A 614 5.15 -1.57 17.71
C ILE A 614 4.81 -1.60 19.22
N ALA A 615 5.30 -0.65 20.02
CA ALA A 615 4.93 -0.55 21.43
C ALA A 615 3.40 -0.36 21.62
N GLY A 616 2.72 0.28 20.66
CA GLY A 616 1.28 0.48 20.65
C GLY A 616 0.43 -0.77 20.37
N TYR A 617 1.04 -1.94 20.12
CA TYR A 617 0.30 -3.18 19.81
C TYR A 617 -0.14 -3.96 21.06
N GLY A 618 0.19 -3.46 22.26
CA GLY A 618 -0.06 -4.10 23.55
C GLY A 618 1.03 -5.10 23.94
N ALA A 619 1.33 -5.17 25.24
CA ALA A 619 2.49 -5.89 25.78
C ALA A 619 2.55 -7.37 25.36
N ASP A 620 1.42 -8.08 25.36
CA ASP A 620 1.35 -9.50 24.98
C ASP A 620 1.74 -9.73 23.51
N ASN A 621 1.27 -8.88 22.60
CA ASN A 621 1.63 -8.97 21.19
C ASN A 621 3.09 -8.58 20.96
N VAL A 622 3.59 -7.56 21.64
CA VAL A 622 5.01 -7.16 21.58
C VAL A 622 5.93 -8.29 22.07
N ASN A 623 5.60 -8.92 23.20
CA ASN A 623 6.36 -10.06 23.72
C ASN A 623 6.29 -11.26 22.77
N LYS A 624 5.11 -11.59 22.26
CA LYS A 624 4.92 -12.65 21.26
C LYS A 624 5.72 -12.38 19.97
N LEU A 625 5.75 -11.14 19.48
CA LEU A 625 6.59 -10.74 18.33
C LEU A 625 8.09 -10.95 18.63
N ARG A 626 8.56 -10.55 19.80
CA ARG A 626 9.97 -10.74 20.22
C ARG A 626 10.35 -12.21 20.34
N ASP A 627 9.47 -13.06 20.88
CA ASP A 627 9.74 -14.49 21.01
C ASP A 627 9.68 -15.22 19.66
N ILE A 628 8.83 -14.76 18.74
CA ILE A 628 8.82 -15.23 17.35
C ILE A 628 10.11 -14.81 16.63
N ALA A 629 10.59 -13.58 16.82
CA ALA A 629 11.86 -13.13 16.26
C ALA A 629 13.03 -13.99 16.76
N LYS A 630 13.14 -14.25 18.08
CA LYS A 630 14.14 -15.16 18.64
C LYS A 630 14.05 -16.58 18.06
N GLN A 631 12.85 -17.06 17.71
CA GLN A 631 12.67 -18.40 17.14
C GLN A 631 13.14 -18.51 15.68
N TYR A 632 12.87 -17.51 14.84
CA TYR A 632 13.17 -17.55 13.39
C TYR A 632 14.44 -16.79 12.98
N ASP A 633 14.96 -15.95 13.88
CA ASP A 633 16.13 -15.10 13.71
C ASP A 633 16.90 -14.96 15.06
N PRO A 634 17.51 -16.05 15.57
CA PRO A 634 18.20 -16.05 16.87
C PRO A 634 19.48 -15.19 16.88
N LYS A 635 19.96 -14.74 15.70
CA LYS A 635 21.08 -13.81 15.54
C LYS A 635 20.64 -12.37 15.29
N ALA A 636 19.33 -12.10 15.30
CA ALA A 636 18.72 -10.78 15.16
C ALA A 636 19.11 -10.03 13.86
N VAL A 637 19.35 -10.77 12.77
CA VAL A 637 19.69 -10.29 11.42
C VAL A 637 18.74 -9.19 10.95
N PHE A 638 17.43 -9.40 11.06
CA PHE A 638 16.42 -8.42 10.63
C PHE A 638 16.20 -7.30 11.66
N GLN A 639 16.86 -7.35 12.81
CA GLN A 639 16.89 -6.27 13.81
C GLN A 639 18.16 -5.41 13.71
N THR A 640 19.28 -5.98 13.26
CA THR A 640 20.61 -5.34 13.25
C THR A 640 21.12 -5.05 11.84
N LEU A 641 21.20 -6.07 10.99
CA LEU A 641 21.68 -5.96 9.60
C LEU A 641 20.63 -5.35 8.67
N GLN A 642 19.34 -5.42 9.01
CA GLN A 642 18.31 -4.61 8.37
C GLN A 642 17.80 -3.53 9.35
N PRO A 643 18.51 -2.40 9.55
CA PRO A 643 18.25 -1.50 10.69
C PRO A 643 16.93 -0.73 10.61
N GLY A 644 16.49 -0.29 9.42
CA GLY A 644 15.10 0.13 9.17
C GLY A 644 14.21 -1.07 8.83
N HIS A 645 12.88 -1.02 8.84
CA HIS A 645 11.96 0.09 9.09
C HIS A 645 11.70 0.21 10.61
N PHE A 646 10.47 0.07 11.09
CA PHE A 646 10.17 -0.01 12.53
C PHE A 646 10.61 -1.35 13.15
N LYS A 647 11.22 -1.32 14.34
CA LYS A 647 11.78 -2.49 15.04
C LYS A 647 11.07 -2.80 16.35
N LEU A 648 11.28 -4.02 16.86
CA LEU A 648 10.46 -4.60 17.94
C LEU A 648 10.69 -3.96 19.33
N ASP A 649 11.62 -3.03 19.45
CA ASP A 649 12.04 -2.39 20.69
C ASP A 649 12.21 -0.86 20.60
N ARG A 650 12.23 -0.26 19.41
CA ARG A 650 12.64 1.14 19.21
C ARG A 650 12.02 1.82 17.99
N ALA A 651 11.96 3.15 18.07
CA ALA A 651 11.75 4.01 16.91
C ALA A 651 12.96 3.96 15.95
N PRO A 652 12.78 4.19 14.63
CA PRO A 652 13.86 4.26 13.65
C PRO A 652 14.93 5.31 13.97
N VAL A 653 14.52 6.43 14.55
CA VAL A 653 15.38 7.44 15.16
C VAL A 653 14.94 7.56 16.63
N PRO A 654 15.76 7.13 17.60
CA PRO A 654 15.49 7.35 19.02
C PRO A 654 15.22 8.84 19.31
N SER A 655 14.25 9.09 20.20
CA SER A 655 13.70 10.41 20.54
C SER A 655 14.64 11.27 21.37
#